data_AF-A0A415KLD1-F1
#
_entry.id   AF-A0A415KLD1-F1
#
_cell.length_a   1.000
_cell.length_b   1.000
_cell.length_c   1.000
_cell.angle_alpha   90.00
_cell.angle_beta   90.00
_cell.angle_gamma   90.00
#
_symmetry.space_group_name_H-M   'P 1'
#
loop_
_entity.id
_entity.type
_entity.pdbx_description
1 polymer ?
#
loop_
_entity_poly.entity_id
_entity_poly.type
_entity_poly.pdbx_seq_one_letter_code
_entity_poly.pdbx_strand_id
1 'polypeptide(L)'
;MASKYSMNDRPSWPRRAIVTAGEPYGNKGLHFGHVGGVFVPADFFARFLRDRLGRENVIFTSGTDCYGSPIMESYRKLKENEGYDKSIGEYVESNHSRQAATLNNYNISCDIYGGSGLEPAAQIHNEVTAEIIERLHEQGTISKRSTLQFHDAKAGTFLNGRQVIGRCPIQGCKSEKAYADECDLGHQFEPEELIAPKSQLTGEVPELRPVDNLYFDLPAYLDFMKTYTAKLAQNPQVRSVVSKTMEEWLLPAQLYIQNKFREAFDAVEDQLPEHTVLEPEGNKSSFTVTFPSWKERDDAHAVLANGGVRFRSGKALVPFRITGNIDWGVPVPEVDGVTDVTCWCWPESLWAPISYTRTVLARDAKAAGVTEGVAAQDAALMGEPAADSTQVPAPTYQHSSLDWRDWWCSDDAQIYQFIGQDNIYFYCIAQTAMWEALGWDLTQSTVSACYHLLYMGKKASSSSQTPPPPADDLLNHYTCEQMRAHWLSLGLSEKPVSFSPKAYDTRVTGKDKNGNEVRACDDKRVIDPALKESALLTGVFNRLARSCFYGVAVKEGDESPYRNGCIPAGTASATVVEAAQQAVLAFEQAMYKFETHRALAVCDDYLRAANKRWSDASKAANKLEGEPANAAMTQALVDAFTELRVATVLMHGIVPAGCELICEYFDFDPVAFFSWDNIFASTDEFVESLGEKPGEHRVKPLPPRFDFFSKHESQY
;
A
#
# COMPACT_ATOMS: atom_id res chain seq x y z
N MET A 1 -2.53 17.90 27.28
CA MET A 1 -2.94 18.90 26.27
C MET A 1 -2.29 18.48 24.97
N ALA A 2 -3.04 18.33 23.87
CA ALA A 2 -2.41 18.19 22.56
C ALA A 2 -1.55 19.44 22.32
N SER A 3 -0.35 19.25 21.77
CA SER A 3 0.50 20.37 21.35
C SER A 3 -0.29 21.23 20.36
N LYS A 4 -0.44 22.53 20.65
CA LYS A 4 -0.98 23.48 19.66
C LYS A 4 0.07 23.64 18.55
N TYR A 5 -0.34 23.49 17.30
CA TYR A 5 0.51 23.74 16.14
C TYR A 5 0.37 25.18 15.67
N SER A 6 1.43 25.72 15.11
CA SER A 6 1.49 27.04 14.47
C SER A 6 1.73 26.92 12.96
N MET A 7 1.54 28.02 12.23
CA MET A 7 1.84 28.05 10.79
C MET A 7 3.32 27.77 10.47
N ASN A 8 4.21 27.99 11.43
CA ASN A 8 5.65 27.70 11.27
C ASN A 8 5.97 26.21 11.42
N ASP A 9 5.04 25.40 11.94
CA ASP A 9 5.24 23.96 12.12
C ASP A 9 4.90 23.17 10.86
N ARG A 10 4.35 23.80 9.82
CA ARG A 10 3.89 23.12 8.60
C ARG A 10 5.03 22.37 7.91
N PRO A 11 4.85 21.09 7.57
CA PRO A 11 5.85 20.35 6.82
C PRO A 11 5.97 20.88 5.38
N SER A 12 7.17 20.71 4.81
CA SER A 12 7.41 20.94 3.39
C SER A 12 6.92 19.74 2.58
N TRP A 13 6.48 20.01 1.35
CA TRP A 13 5.98 19.01 0.42
C TRP A 13 6.67 19.19 -0.94
N PRO A 14 6.82 18.11 -1.72
CA PRO A 14 7.47 18.18 -3.03
C PRO A 14 6.61 18.96 -4.03
N ARG A 15 7.19 19.33 -5.17
CA ARG A 15 6.44 19.85 -6.32
C ARG A 15 5.68 18.73 -7.03
N ARG A 16 6.30 17.55 -7.14
CA ARG A 16 5.70 16.35 -7.75
C ARG A 16 5.78 15.16 -6.82
N ALA A 17 4.79 14.28 -6.91
CA ALA A 17 4.79 13.06 -6.12
C ALA A 17 4.40 11.84 -6.94
N ILE A 18 5.11 10.73 -6.70
CA ILE A 18 4.63 9.40 -7.06
C ILE A 18 4.17 8.72 -5.78
N VAL A 19 2.95 8.21 -5.79
CA VAL A 19 2.46 7.29 -4.77
C VAL A 19 2.41 5.90 -5.38
N THR A 20 2.85 4.89 -4.64
CA THR A 20 2.77 3.50 -5.08
C THR A 20 2.13 2.63 -4.00
N ALA A 21 1.41 1.59 -4.43
CA ALA A 21 0.89 0.54 -3.57
C ALA A 21 1.49 -0.80 -4.00
N GLY A 22 1.93 -1.61 -3.03
CA GLY A 22 2.54 -2.92 -3.28
C GLY A 22 1.65 -3.82 -4.14
N GLU A 23 2.27 -4.44 -5.14
CA GLU A 23 1.59 -5.17 -6.22
C GLU A 23 1.12 -6.55 -5.75
N PRO A 24 -0.19 -6.86 -5.79
CA PRO A 24 -0.68 -8.22 -5.52
C PRO A 24 -0.33 -9.19 -6.65
N TYR A 25 0.02 -10.43 -6.28
CA TYR A 25 0.23 -11.53 -7.24
C TYR A 25 -1.02 -11.82 -8.09
N GLY A 26 -0.80 -12.03 -9.39
CA GLY A 26 -1.82 -12.34 -10.40
C GLY A 26 -2.40 -13.75 -10.35
N ASN A 27 -2.49 -14.39 -9.17
CA ASN A 27 -3.05 -15.74 -9.02
C ASN A 27 -4.34 -15.83 -8.20
N LYS A 28 -4.85 -14.72 -7.64
CA LYS A 28 -6.05 -14.73 -6.79
C LYS A 28 -6.69 -13.35 -6.69
N GLY A 29 -7.93 -13.31 -6.19
CA GLY A 29 -8.62 -12.05 -5.89
C GLY A 29 -8.07 -11.35 -4.64
N LEU A 30 -8.44 -10.09 -4.45
CA LEU A 30 -8.04 -9.31 -3.28
C LEU A 30 -8.88 -9.66 -2.05
N HIS A 31 -8.24 -9.59 -0.89
CA HIS A 31 -8.86 -9.71 0.43
C HIS A 31 -8.65 -8.41 1.19
N PHE A 32 -9.35 -8.25 2.32
CA PHE A 32 -9.32 -7.03 3.14
C PHE A 32 -7.90 -6.55 3.51
N GLY A 33 -6.92 -7.45 3.68
CA GLY A 33 -5.53 -7.08 3.96
C GLY A 33 -4.85 -6.30 2.82
N HIS A 34 -5.12 -6.64 1.55
CA HIS A 34 -4.61 -5.89 0.41
C HIS A 34 -5.29 -4.51 0.36
N VAL A 35 -6.62 -4.51 0.40
CA VAL A 35 -7.41 -3.28 0.25
C VAL A 35 -7.21 -2.34 1.45
N GLY A 36 -7.52 -2.78 2.67
CA GLY A 36 -7.46 -1.96 3.87
C GLY A 36 -6.05 -1.74 4.42
N GLY A 37 -5.12 -2.67 4.20
CA GLY A 37 -3.75 -2.57 4.71
C GLY A 37 -2.80 -1.77 3.83
N VAL A 38 -3.06 -1.70 2.52
CA VAL A 38 -2.15 -1.09 1.53
C VAL A 38 -2.88 -0.07 0.64
N PHE A 39 -3.89 -0.49 -0.12
CA PHE A 39 -4.49 0.36 -1.16
C PHE A 39 -5.29 1.55 -0.61
N VAL A 40 -6.14 1.37 0.40
CA VAL A 40 -6.92 2.47 0.99
C VAL A 40 -6.02 3.53 1.65
N PRO A 41 -5.00 3.17 2.45
CA PRO A 41 -4.01 4.15 2.93
C PRO A 41 -3.26 4.88 1.81
N ALA A 42 -2.85 4.17 0.76
CA ALA A 42 -2.16 4.76 -0.38
C ALA A 42 -3.06 5.73 -1.16
N ASP A 43 -4.31 5.33 -1.43
CA ASP A 43 -5.30 6.16 -2.11
C ASP A 43 -5.68 7.41 -1.29
N PHE A 44 -5.84 7.26 0.03
CA PHE A 44 -6.06 8.41 0.92
C PHE A 44 -4.91 9.42 0.79
N PHE A 45 -3.67 8.93 0.85
CA PHE A 45 -2.50 9.79 0.73
C PHE A 45 -2.37 10.43 -0.66
N ALA A 46 -2.63 9.68 -1.73
CA ALA A 46 -2.64 10.19 -3.10
C ALA A 46 -3.69 11.29 -3.30
N ARG A 47 -4.92 11.10 -2.81
CA ARG A 47 -5.99 12.12 -2.86
C ARG A 47 -5.60 13.38 -2.10
N PHE A 48 -5.07 13.23 -0.89
CA PHE A 48 -4.55 14.36 -0.12
C PHE A 48 -3.45 15.13 -0.88
N LEU A 49 -2.51 14.43 -1.51
CA LEU A 49 -1.48 15.07 -2.31
C LEU A 49 -2.05 15.74 -3.56
N ARG A 50 -3.05 15.17 -4.23
CA ARG A 50 -3.71 15.78 -5.40
C ARG A 50 -4.43 17.07 -5.03
N ASP A 51 -5.16 17.07 -3.92
CA ASP A 51 -5.82 18.26 -3.38
C ASP A 51 -4.80 19.34 -2.97
N ARG A 52 -3.60 18.91 -2.58
CA ARG A 52 -2.55 19.79 -2.08
C ARG A 52 -1.64 20.36 -3.16
N LEU A 53 -1.19 19.52 -4.09
CA LEU A 53 -0.17 19.82 -5.08
C LEU A 53 -0.78 20.14 -6.45
N GLY A 54 -2.06 19.84 -6.66
CA GLY A 54 -2.67 19.77 -7.98
C GLY A 54 -2.67 18.34 -8.51
N ARG A 55 -3.73 17.98 -9.23
CA ARG A 55 -3.93 16.62 -9.75
C ARG A 55 -2.87 16.24 -10.77
N GLU A 56 -2.44 17.21 -11.56
CA GLU A 56 -1.38 17.10 -12.57
C GLU A 56 0.02 16.83 -11.97
N ASN A 57 0.20 17.03 -10.66
CA ASN A 57 1.49 16.88 -9.97
C ASN A 57 1.59 15.59 -9.15
N VAL A 58 0.63 14.68 -9.26
CA VAL A 58 0.62 13.43 -8.50
C VAL A 58 0.26 12.26 -9.41
N ILE A 59 1.14 11.24 -9.44
CA ILE A 59 0.92 9.97 -10.12
C ILE A 59 0.77 8.87 -9.06
N PHE A 60 -0.37 8.19 -9.02
CA PHE A 60 -0.60 7.02 -8.16
C PHE A 60 -0.60 5.74 -8.99
N THR A 61 0.43 4.91 -8.86
CA THR A 61 0.57 3.67 -9.65
C THR A 61 0.52 2.43 -8.77
N SER A 62 -0.06 1.37 -9.29
CA SER A 62 0.12 0.00 -8.81
C SER A 62 -0.18 -0.95 -9.95
N GLY A 63 -0.14 -2.25 -9.69
CA GLY A 63 -0.48 -3.24 -10.69
C GLY A 63 -0.59 -4.63 -10.12
N THR A 64 -0.82 -5.59 -11.01
CA THR A 64 -0.74 -7.01 -10.73
C THR A 64 0.67 -7.49 -11.06
N ASP A 65 1.34 -8.08 -10.07
CA ASP A 65 2.57 -8.85 -10.32
C ASP A 65 2.18 -10.08 -11.17
N CYS A 66 2.60 -10.08 -12.43
CA CYS A 66 2.16 -11.03 -13.44
C CYS A 66 2.97 -12.33 -13.44
N TYR A 67 4.06 -12.41 -12.68
CA TYR A 67 5.03 -13.49 -12.79
C TYR A 67 5.24 -14.26 -11.48
N GLY A 68 6.03 -15.34 -11.56
CA GLY A 68 6.46 -16.10 -10.38
C GLY A 68 5.79 -17.47 -10.20
N SER A 69 6.47 -18.32 -9.43
CA SER A 69 6.08 -19.72 -9.22
C SER A 69 4.68 -19.94 -8.63
N PRO A 70 4.12 -19.07 -7.76
CA PRO A 70 2.75 -19.25 -7.27
C PRO A 70 1.69 -19.12 -8.37
N ILE A 71 1.93 -18.32 -9.41
CA ILE A 71 1.01 -18.18 -10.55
C ILE A 71 1.07 -19.46 -11.39
N MET A 72 2.28 -19.89 -11.76
CA MET A 72 2.52 -21.11 -12.53
C MET A 72 1.87 -22.33 -11.87
N GLU A 73 2.04 -22.50 -10.55
CA GLU A 73 1.52 -23.65 -9.83
C GLU A 73 0.00 -23.62 -9.68
N SER A 74 -0.61 -22.45 -9.43
CA SER A 74 -2.07 -22.31 -9.41
C SER A 74 -2.68 -22.57 -10.78
N TYR A 75 -2.11 -21.99 -11.84
CA TYR A 75 -2.54 -22.19 -13.22
C TYR A 75 -2.44 -23.67 -13.64
N ARG A 76 -1.32 -24.34 -13.33
CA ARG A 76 -1.12 -25.77 -13.62
C ARG A 76 -2.19 -26.63 -12.94
N LYS A 77 -2.45 -26.41 -11.64
CA LYS A 77 -3.48 -27.14 -10.90
C LYS A 77 -4.87 -26.94 -11.49
N LEU A 78 -5.20 -25.72 -11.91
CA LEU A 78 -6.47 -25.41 -12.55
C LEU A 78 -6.60 -26.13 -13.90
N LYS A 79 -5.52 -26.13 -14.70
CA LYS A 79 -5.46 -26.83 -16.00
C LYS A 79 -5.59 -28.35 -15.87
N GLU A 80 -4.84 -28.96 -14.95
CA GLU A 80 -4.82 -30.41 -14.76
C GLU A 80 -6.08 -30.96 -14.05
N ASN A 81 -6.60 -30.25 -13.04
CA ASN A 81 -7.68 -30.78 -12.20
C ASN A 81 -9.07 -30.28 -12.58
N GLU A 82 -9.17 -29.09 -13.18
CA GLU A 82 -10.46 -28.44 -13.47
C GLU A 82 -10.70 -28.26 -14.98
N GLY A 83 -9.80 -28.75 -15.83
CA GLY A 83 -9.96 -28.75 -17.29
C GLY A 83 -9.87 -27.37 -17.93
N TYR A 84 -9.15 -26.44 -17.31
CA TYR A 84 -8.98 -25.07 -17.80
C TYR A 84 -8.16 -25.03 -19.10
N ASP A 85 -8.73 -24.44 -20.15
CA ASP A 85 -8.21 -24.48 -21.53
C ASP A 85 -7.49 -23.19 -21.97
N LYS A 86 -7.61 -22.11 -21.21
CA LYS A 86 -6.98 -20.83 -21.52
C LYS A 86 -5.47 -20.84 -21.26
N SER A 87 -4.78 -19.88 -21.87
CA SER A 87 -3.35 -19.61 -21.64
C SER A 87 -3.07 -19.04 -20.24
N ILE A 88 -1.79 -19.05 -19.83
CA ILE A 88 -1.40 -18.41 -18.56
C ILE A 88 -1.60 -16.90 -18.59
N GLY A 89 -1.39 -16.25 -19.75
CA GLY A 89 -1.68 -14.83 -19.94
C GLY A 89 -3.14 -14.51 -19.66
N GLU A 90 -4.07 -15.28 -20.24
CA GLU A 90 -5.52 -15.11 -19.99
C GLU A 90 -5.91 -15.43 -18.52
N TYR A 91 -5.20 -16.35 -17.86
CA TYR A 91 -5.39 -16.61 -16.44
C TYR A 91 -4.99 -15.40 -15.58
N VAL A 92 -3.81 -14.83 -15.85
CA VAL A 92 -3.32 -13.64 -15.14
C VAL A 92 -4.20 -12.43 -15.45
N GLU A 93 -4.59 -12.22 -16.70
CA GLU A 93 -5.51 -11.16 -17.13
C GLU A 93 -6.86 -11.25 -16.43
N SER A 94 -7.44 -12.45 -16.34
CA SER A 94 -8.69 -12.66 -15.59
C SER A 94 -8.54 -12.33 -14.10
N ASN A 95 -7.38 -12.62 -13.50
CA ASN A 95 -7.11 -12.24 -12.11
C ASN A 95 -6.92 -10.73 -11.99
N HIS A 96 -6.17 -10.10 -12.89
CA HIS A 96 -5.95 -8.67 -12.97
C HIS A 96 -7.27 -7.90 -13.05
N SER A 97 -8.15 -8.26 -13.99
CA SER A 97 -9.46 -7.61 -14.15
C SER A 97 -10.35 -7.73 -12.91
N ARG A 98 -10.30 -8.88 -12.21
CA ARG A 98 -11.00 -9.05 -10.92
C ARG A 98 -10.40 -8.18 -9.82
N GLN A 99 -9.07 -8.12 -9.72
CA GLN A 99 -8.38 -7.27 -8.74
C GLN A 99 -8.71 -5.78 -8.98
N ALA A 100 -8.61 -5.32 -10.22
CA ALA A 100 -8.97 -3.96 -10.63
C ALA A 100 -10.44 -3.65 -10.34
N ALA A 101 -11.37 -4.57 -10.65
CA ALA A 101 -12.78 -4.42 -10.32
C ALA A 101 -13.01 -4.26 -8.80
N THR A 102 -12.35 -5.09 -7.98
CA THR A 102 -12.40 -4.94 -6.53
C THR A 102 -11.89 -3.57 -6.09
N LEU A 103 -10.75 -3.10 -6.60
CA LEU A 103 -10.20 -1.78 -6.26
C LEU A 103 -11.15 -0.64 -6.66
N ASN A 104 -11.79 -0.74 -7.84
CA ASN A 104 -12.82 0.20 -8.29
C ASN A 104 -14.03 0.23 -7.35
N ASN A 105 -14.50 -0.92 -6.86
CA ASN A 105 -15.59 -0.99 -5.88
C ASN A 105 -15.24 -0.31 -4.53
N TYR A 106 -13.95 -0.14 -4.25
CA TYR A 106 -13.44 0.60 -3.10
C TYR A 106 -13.03 2.06 -3.40
N ASN A 107 -13.37 2.57 -4.58
CA ASN A 107 -13.05 3.91 -5.07
C ASN A 107 -11.55 4.23 -5.04
N ILE A 108 -10.70 3.22 -5.25
CA ILE A 108 -9.26 3.41 -5.39
C ILE A 108 -8.98 4.11 -6.72
N SER A 109 -8.19 5.18 -6.67
CA SER A 109 -8.00 6.12 -7.77
C SER A 109 -6.56 6.14 -8.29
N CYS A 110 -6.04 4.99 -8.69
CA CYS A 110 -4.73 4.92 -9.36
C CYS A 110 -4.78 5.66 -10.71
N ASP A 111 -3.71 6.31 -11.16
CA ASP A 111 -3.59 6.81 -12.53
C ASP A 111 -3.41 5.66 -13.54
N ILE A 112 -2.90 4.53 -13.04
CA ILE A 112 -2.88 3.22 -13.69
C ILE A 112 -2.88 2.11 -12.64
N TYR A 113 -3.70 1.09 -12.88
CA TYR A 113 -3.53 -0.24 -12.29
C TYR A 113 -3.07 -1.17 -13.41
N GLY A 114 -1.76 -1.38 -13.51
CA GLY A 114 -1.13 -2.09 -14.62
C GLY A 114 -0.96 -3.60 -14.37
N GLY A 115 -0.25 -4.27 -15.27
CA GLY A 115 0.30 -5.60 -15.00
C GLY A 115 1.63 -5.72 -15.73
N SER A 116 2.68 -6.18 -15.03
CA SER A 116 4.05 -6.26 -15.60
C SER A 116 4.15 -7.17 -16.83
N GLY A 117 3.18 -8.06 -17.05
CA GLY A 117 3.05 -8.89 -18.25
C GLY A 117 1.78 -8.65 -19.06
N LEU A 118 1.08 -7.53 -18.86
CA LEU A 118 -0.19 -7.22 -19.52
C LEU A 118 -0.16 -5.84 -20.19
N GLU A 119 -0.87 -5.71 -21.30
CA GLU A 119 -1.02 -4.41 -21.97
C GLU A 119 -1.89 -3.46 -21.12
N PRO A 120 -1.58 -2.14 -21.12
CA PRO A 120 -0.66 -1.43 -22.03
C PRO A 120 0.79 -1.37 -21.55
N ALA A 121 1.13 -1.95 -20.39
CA ALA A 121 2.43 -1.76 -19.74
C ALA A 121 3.49 -2.79 -20.18
N ALA A 122 3.08 -3.96 -20.70
CA ALA A 122 3.97 -5.10 -20.95
C ALA A 122 5.22 -4.74 -21.79
N GLN A 123 5.05 -4.08 -22.94
CA GLN A 123 6.19 -3.75 -23.80
C GLN A 123 7.11 -2.71 -23.18
N ILE A 124 6.55 -1.70 -22.52
CA ILE A 124 7.32 -0.68 -21.80
C ILE A 124 8.10 -1.34 -20.66
N HIS A 125 7.50 -2.30 -19.97
CA HIS A 125 8.13 -3.03 -18.87
C HIS A 125 9.28 -3.93 -19.35
N ASN A 126 9.14 -4.56 -20.52
CA ASN A 126 10.24 -5.28 -21.18
C ASN A 126 11.42 -4.36 -21.46
N GLU A 127 11.16 -3.17 -22.03
CA GLU A 127 12.20 -2.19 -22.36
C GLU A 127 12.90 -1.66 -21.10
N VAL A 128 12.13 -1.24 -20.09
CA VAL A 128 12.66 -0.78 -18.79
C VAL A 128 13.53 -1.86 -18.15
N THR A 129 13.10 -3.12 -18.22
CA THR A 129 13.88 -4.24 -17.68
C THR A 129 15.19 -4.41 -18.43
N ALA A 130 15.18 -4.37 -19.77
CA ALA A 130 16.41 -4.43 -20.55
C ALA A 130 17.37 -3.27 -20.21
N GLU A 131 16.86 -2.03 -20.16
CA GLU A 131 17.63 -0.83 -19.81
C GLU A 131 18.31 -0.96 -18.43
N ILE A 132 17.61 -1.47 -17.42
CA ILE A 132 18.16 -1.65 -16.07
C ILE A 132 19.23 -2.74 -16.07
N ILE A 133 18.99 -3.88 -16.73
CA ILE A 133 19.95 -4.99 -16.76
C ILE A 133 21.24 -4.57 -17.45
N GLU A 134 21.13 -3.96 -18.63
CA GLU A 134 22.28 -3.43 -19.36
C GLU A 134 23.04 -2.41 -18.52
N ARG A 135 22.32 -1.50 -17.86
CA ARG A 135 22.95 -0.49 -17.01
C ARG A 135 23.70 -1.11 -15.83
N LEU A 136 23.11 -2.05 -15.12
CA LEU A 136 23.75 -2.72 -13.99
C LEU A 136 25.00 -3.50 -14.45
N HIS A 137 24.97 -4.06 -15.67
CA HIS A 137 26.12 -4.72 -16.27
C HIS A 137 27.23 -3.73 -16.64
N GLU A 138 26.89 -2.60 -17.26
CA GLU A 138 27.83 -1.53 -17.57
C GLU A 138 28.55 -1.00 -16.31
N GLN A 139 27.83 -0.94 -15.19
CA GLN A 139 28.38 -0.55 -13.89
C GLN A 139 29.21 -1.64 -13.22
N GLY A 140 29.22 -2.86 -13.77
CA GLY A 140 29.92 -4.02 -13.21
C GLY A 140 29.30 -4.55 -11.91
N THR A 141 28.00 -4.30 -11.69
CA THR A 141 27.30 -4.59 -10.42
C THR A 141 26.44 -5.86 -10.48
N ILE A 142 26.26 -6.42 -11.68
CA ILE A 142 25.73 -7.77 -11.86
C ILE A 142 26.80 -8.68 -12.45
N SER A 143 26.75 -9.97 -12.09
CA SER A 143 27.66 -10.99 -12.61
C SER A 143 27.00 -12.35 -12.69
N LYS A 144 27.51 -13.20 -13.60
CA LYS A 144 27.10 -14.60 -13.69
C LYS A 144 27.53 -15.40 -12.46
N ARG A 145 26.61 -16.18 -11.88
CA ARG A 145 26.91 -17.21 -10.88
C ARG A 145 26.19 -18.52 -11.25
N SER A 146 26.90 -19.63 -11.08
CA SER A 146 26.34 -20.98 -11.16
C SER A 146 25.89 -21.43 -9.78
N THR A 147 24.58 -21.58 -9.57
CA THR A 147 24.01 -22.09 -8.32
C THR A 147 23.26 -23.40 -8.55
N LEU A 148 23.15 -24.24 -7.53
CA LEU A 148 22.39 -25.48 -7.63
C LEU A 148 20.89 -25.20 -7.55
N GLN A 149 20.13 -25.82 -8.43
CA GLN A 149 18.67 -25.73 -8.47
C GLN A 149 18.08 -27.14 -8.60
N PHE A 150 16.90 -27.34 -8.02
CA PHE A 150 16.17 -28.59 -8.15
C PHE A 150 15.74 -28.86 -9.59
N HIS A 151 15.94 -30.09 -10.05
CA HIS A 151 15.56 -30.61 -11.35
C HIS A 151 14.75 -31.89 -11.17
N ASP A 152 13.60 -31.97 -11.84
CA ASP A 152 12.80 -33.19 -11.90
C ASP A 152 13.24 -34.03 -13.10
N ALA A 153 14.01 -35.09 -12.84
CA ALA A 153 14.52 -35.97 -13.90
C ALA A 153 13.42 -36.65 -14.72
N LYS A 154 12.24 -36.88 -14.13
CA LYS A 154 11.11 -37.55 -14.78
C LYS A 154 10.28 -36.59 -15.63
N ALA A 155 10.10 -35.36 -15.17
CA ALA A 155 9.46 -34.31 -15.96
C ALA A 155 10.43 -33.63 -16.96
N GLY A 156 11.75 -33.80 -16.77
CA GLY A 156 12.78 -33.20 -17.63
C GLY A 156 12.85 -31.67 -17.52
N THR A 157 12.55 -31.12 -16.35
CA THR A 157 12.49 -29.66 -16.14
C THR A 157 13.10 -29.25 -14.80
N PHE A 158 13.63 -28.04 -14.75
CA PHE A 158 13.96 -27.38 -13.49
C PHE A 158 12.69 -27.03 -12.71
N LEU A 159 12.81 -27.04 -11.39
CA LEU A 159 11.75 -26.74 -10.44
C LEU A 159 12.05 -25.40 -9.75
N ASN A 160 11.03 -24.57 -9.61
CA ASN A 160 11.12 -23.23 -9.05
C ASN A 160 10.13 -23.07 -7.89
N GLY A 161 10.58 -22.43 -6.80
CA GLY A 161 9.75 -22.07 -5.64
C GLY A 161 8.76 -23.15 -5.22
N ARG A 162 7.46 -22.88 -5.42
CA ARG A 162 6.34 -23.75 -4.97
C ARG A 162 6.28 -25.12 -5.66
N GLN A 163 7.07 -25.38 -6.70
CA GLN A 163 7.13 -26.67 -7.39
C GLN A 163 7.96 -27.72 -6.62
N VAL A 164 8.73 -27.31 -5.61
CA VAL A 164 9.37 -28.23 -4.65
C VAL A 164 8.76 -28.00 -3.29
N ILE A 165 8.47 -29.07 -2.56
CA ILE A 165 8.08 -28.99 -1.15
C ILE A 165 9.05 -29.78 -0.28
N GLY A 166 9.31 -29.28 0.92
CA GLY A 166 10.09 -29.96 1.94
C GLY A 166 9.81 -29.38 3.32
N ARG A 167 10.77 -29.53 4.23
CA ARG A 167 10.72 -28.95 5.59
C ARG A 167 11.84 -27.94 5.77
N CYS A 168 11.51 -26.84 6.45
CA CYS A 168 12.43 -25.73 6.69
C CYS A 168 13.65 -26.20 7.51
N PRO A 169 14.90 -25.93 7.06
CA PRO A 169 16.10 -26.31 7.80
C PRO A 169 16.35 -25.45 9.05
N ILE A 170 15.81 -24.23 9.10
CA ILE A 170 15.97 -23.30 10.22
C ILE A 170 15.31 -23.87 11.48
N GLN A 171 16.05 -24.25 12.54
CA GLN A 171 15.36 -24.81 13.74
C GLN A 171 14.42 -23.83 14.44
N GLY A 172 13.46 -24.35 15.20
CA GLY A 172 12.44 -23.52 15.85
C GLY A 172 11.49 -22.84 14.86
N CYS A 173 11.75 -22.93 13.55
CA CYS A 173 10.79 -22.56 12.52
C CYS A 173 9.57 -23.47 12.66
N LYS A 174 8.40 -22.85 12.80
CA LYS A 174 7.10 -23.51 12.85
C LYS A 174 6.38 -23.45 11.51
N SER A 175 7.15 -23.27 10.44
CA SER A 175 6.65 -23.30 9.07
C SER A 175 5.96 -24.64 8.81
N GLU A 176 4.77 -24.58 8.22
CA GLU A 176 4.06 -25.80 7.82
C GLU A 176 4.70 -26.39 6.56
N LYS A 177 5.27 -25.54 5.70
CA LYS A 177 5.85 -25.92 4.42
C LYS A 177 7.07 -25.07 4.07
N ALA A 178 8.13 -25.75 3.65
CA ALA A 178 9.24 -25.14 2.93
C ALA A 178 9.21 -25.50 1.45
N TYR A 179 9.79 -24.64 0.64
CA TYR A 179 9.84 -24.64 -0.81
C TYR A 179 11.28 -24.42 -1.26
N ALA A 180 11.60 -24.78 -2.51
CA ALA A 180 12.94 -24.79 -3.11
C ALA A 180 14.06 -24.15 -2.24
N ASP A 181 14.02 -22.83 -2.10
CA ASP A 181 14.98 -21.95 -1.41
C ASP A 181 14.34 -21.05 -0.32
N GLU A 182 13.05 -21.22 0.00
CA GLU A 182 12.33 -20.41 1.00
C GLU A 182 11.28 -21.19 1.81
N CYS A 183 10.95 -20.77 3.04
CA CYS A 183 9.78 -21.32 3.75
C CYS A 183 8.58 -20.36 3.82
N ASP A 184 7.40 -20.87 4.18
CA ASP A 184 6.17 -20.07 4.31
C ASP A 184 6.22 -18.95 5.37
N LEU A 185 7.27 -18.92 6.20
CA LEU A 185 7.59 -17.84 7.15
C LEU A 185 8.67 -16.88 6.65
N GLY A 186 9.14 -17.03 5.40
CA GLY A 186 10.08 -16.12 4.75
C GLY A 186 11.56 -16.37 5.08
N HIS A 187 11.92 -17.50 5.69
CA HIS A 187 13.33 -17.86 5.83
C HIS A 187 13.87 -18.31 4.47
N GLN A 188 14.98 -17.70 4.05
CA GLN A 188 15.76 -18.08 2.87
C GLN A 188 16.85 -19.08 3.28
N PHE A 189 17.15 -20.05 2.42
CA PHE A 189 18.21 -21.07 2.60
C PHE A 189 18.63 -21.62 1.24
N GLU A 190 19.79 -22.28 1.19
CA GLU A 190 20.23 -22.91 -0.05
C GLU A 190 19.36 -24.14 -0.37
N PRO A 191 19.07 -24.42 -1.66
CA PRO A 191 18.25 -25.57 -2.04
C PRO A 191 18.69 -26.91 -1.43
N GLU A 192 20.00 -27.10 -1.26
CA GLU A 192 20.59 -28.31 -0.68
C GLU A 192 20.21 -28.51 0.80
N GLU A 193 19.89 -27.43 1.51
CA GLU A 193 19.50 -27.46 2.91
C GLU A 193 18.04 -27.92 3.10
N LEU A 194 17.22 -27.90 2.03
CA LEU A 194 15.81 -28.25 2.12
C LEU A 194 15.63 -29.71 2.53
N ILE A 195 14.95 -29.94 3.66
CA ILE A 195 14.82 -31.28 4.22
C ILE A 195 13.70 -32.04 3.51
N ALA A 196 14.03 -33.22 2.99
CA ALA A 196 13.12 -34.14 2.31
C ALA A 196 12.39 -33.48 1.11
N PRO A 197 13.15 -32.99 0.11
CA PRO A 197 12.58 -32.31 -1.04
C PRO A 197 11.77 -33.28 -1.88
N LYS A 198 10.63 -32.81 -2.37
CA LYS A 198 9.72 -33.57 -3.23
C LYS A 198 9.17 -32.68 -4.33
N SER A 199 9.22 -33.17 -5.56
CA SER A 199 8.62 -32.52 -6.72
C SER A 199 7.09 -32.50 -6.58
N GLN A 200 6.47 -31.34 -6.78
CA GLN A 200 5.02 -31.20 -6.92
C GLN A 200 4.51 -31.62 -8.30
N LEU A 201 5.40 -31.78 -9.29
CA LEU A 201 5.04 -32.20 -10.64
C LEU A 201 4.89 -33.73 -10.72
N THR A 202 5.87 -34.47 -10.21
CA THR A 202 5.91 -35.95 -10.37
C THR A 202 5.82 -36.72 -9.06
N GLY A 203 6.02 -36.05 -7.92
CA GLY A 203 6.12 -36.68 -6.61
C GLY A 203 7.46 -37.35 -6.31
N GLU A 204 8.42 -37.33 -7.24
CA GLU A 204 9.75 -37.90 -7.03
C GLU A 204 10.66 -36.97 -6.20
N VAL A 205 11.77 -37.50 -5.71
CA VAL A 205 12.84 -36.68 -5.10
C VAL A 205 13.61 -36.01 -6.24
N PRO A 206 13.61 -34.66 -6.33
CA PRO A 206 14.35 -33.95 -7.37
C PRO A 206 15.85 -34.02 -7.12
N GLU A 207 16.64 -33.93 -8.20
CA GLU A 207 18.10 -33.84 -8.13
C GLU A 207 18.55 -32.37 -8.18
N LEU A 208 19.75 -32.07 -7.71
CA LEU A 208 20.33 -30.72 -7.82
C LEU A 208 21.21 -30.65 -9.06
N ARG A 209 21.01 -29.62 -9.89
CA ARG A 209 21.83 -29.34 -11.07
C ARG A 209 22.28 -27.88 -11.08
N PRO A 210 23.50 -27.58 -11.56
CA PRO A 210 23.96 -26.20 -11.68
C PRO A 210 23.16 -25.44 -12.74
N VAL A 211 22.85 -24.18 -12.44
CA VAL A 211 22.19 -23.23 -13.35
C VAL A 211 22.92 -21.89 -13.26
N ASP A 212 23.28 -21.36 -14.42
CA ASP A 212 23.85 -20.03 -14.55
C ASP A 212 22.72 -18.98 -14.47
N ASN A 213 22.86 -18.01 -13.58
CA ASN A 213 21.98 -16.84 -13.49
C ASN A 213 22.79 -15.57 -13.25
N LEU A 214 22.20 -14.42 -13.54
CA LEU A 214 22.76 -13.12 -13.16
C LEU A 214 22.39 -12.80 -11.72
N TYR A 215 23.37 -12.29 -10.97
CA TYR A 215 23.21 -11.84 -9.59
C TYR A 215 23.73 -10.42 -9.43
N PHE A 216 22.97 -9.58 -8.74
CA PHE A 216 23.39 -8.28 -8.27
C PHE A 216 24.27 -8.41 -7.02
N ASP A 217 25.41 -7.72 -7.00
CA ASP A 217 26.36 -7.72 -5.88
C ASP A 217 25.89 -6.82 -4.72
N LEU A 218 24.71 -7.14 -4.17
CA LEU A 218 24.13 -6.46 -3.02
C LEU A 218 25.10 -6.34 -1.81
N PRO A 219 25.95 -7.34 -1.49
CA PRO A 219 26.94 -7.22 -0.42
C PRO A 219 27.94 -6.07 -0.58
N ALA A 220 28.27 -5.68 -1.81
CA ALA A 220 29.15 -4.53 -2.07
C ALA A 220 28.57 -3.20 -1.55
N TYR A 221 27.25 -3.14 -1.34
CA TYR A 221 26.53 -1.95 -0.87
C TYR A 221 26.31 -1.92 0.64
N LEU A 222 26.93 -2.83 1.42
CA LEU A 222 26.71 -2.93 2.87
C LEU A 222 26.96 -1.61 3.61
N ASP A 223 28.07 -0.92 3.32
CA ASP A 223 28.41 0.33 4.00
C ASP A 223 27.46 1.47 3.64
N PHE A 224 27.11 1.59 2.35
CA PHE A 224 26.07 2.49 1.89
C PHE A 224 24.74 2.22 2.62
N MET A 225 24.31 0.97 2.69
CA MET A 225 23.07 0.57 3.35
C MET A 225 23.09 0.86 4.85
N LYS A 226 24.23 0.68 5.55
CA LYS A 226 24.36 1.06 6.96
C LYS A 226 24.20 2.57 7.16
N THR A 227 24.88 3.38 6.34
CA THR A 227 24.75 4.84 6.39
C THR A 227 23.33 5.30 6.08
N TYR A 228 22.73 4.74 5.03
CA TYR A 228 21.37 5.05 4.61
C TYR A 228 20.35 4.66 5.69
N THR A 229 20.46 3.47 6.27
CA THR A 229 19.59 2.99 7.36
C THR A 229 19.68 3.89 8.60
N ALA A 230 20.90 4.32 8.97
CA ALA A 230 21.10 5.23 10.09
C ALA A 230 20.46 6.62 9.84
N LYS A 231 20.48 7.10 8.59
CA LYS A 231 19.76 8.32 8.18
C LYS A 231 18.24 8.12 8.28
N LEU A 232 17.71 7.00 7.79
CA LEU A 232 16.28 6.69 7.86
C LEU A 232 15.78 6.59 9.30
N ALA A 233 16.57 6.01 10.21
CA ALA A 233 16.21 5.89 11.63
C ALA A 233 15.99 7.25 12.32
N GLN A 234 16.52 8.34 11.75
CA GLN A 234 16.34 9.71 12.24
C GLN A 234 15.23 10.48 11.51
N ASN A 235 14.71 9.93 10.41
CA ASN A 235 13.67 10.57 9.62
C ASN A 235 12.30 10.39 10.30
N PRO A 236 11.59 11.47 10.70
CA PRO A 236 10.30 11.37 11.38
C PRO A 236 9.18 10.76 10.52
N GLN A 237 9.36 10.65 9.20
CA GLN A 237 8.41 10.00 8.29
C GLN A 237 8.61 8.49 8.20
N VAL A 238 9.78 7.98 8.63
CA VAL A 238 10.09 6.55 8.54
C VAL A 238 9.74 5.87 9.84
N ARG A 239 8.86 4.87 9.74
CA ARG A 239 8.44 4.07 10.89
C ARG A 239 9.60 3.21 11.39
N SER A 240 9.75 3.09 12.71
CA SER A 240 10.86 2.33 13.32
C SER A 240 10.93 0.86 12.90
N VAL A 241 9.81 0.26 12.46
CA VAL A 241 9.80 -1.11 11.92
C VAL A 241 10.66 -1.21 10.65
N VAL A 242 10.68 -0.18 9.81
CA VAL A 242 11.46 -0.15 8.57
C VAL A 242 12.94 -0.21 8.91
N SER A 243 13.45 0.77 9.67
CA SER A 243 14.88 0.84 9.99
C SER A 243 15.36 -0.36 10.82
N LYS A 244 14.58 -0.83 11.80
CA LYS A 244 14.93 -2.01 12.60
C LYS A 244 14.96 -3.28 11.78
N THR A 245 14.00 -3.48 10.89
CA THR A 245 14.02 -4.65 9.99
C THR A 245 15.18 -4.56 9.01
N MET A 246 15.56 -3.36 8.54
CA MET A 246 16.76 -3.19 7.72
C MET A 246 18.03 -3.58 8.50
N GLU A 247 18.22 -3.07 9.73
CA GLU A 247 19.37 -3.37 10.59
C GLU A 247 19.60 -4.87 10.79
N GLU A 248 18.53 -5.67 10.88
CA GLU A 248 18.63 -7.13 11.00
C GLU A 248 19.35 -7.80 9.81
N TRP A 249 19.34 -7.20 8.62
CA TRP A 249 19.99 -7.74 7.42
C TRP A 249 21.40 -7.18 7.18
N LEU A 250 21.80 -6.14 7.92
CA LEU A 250 23.11 -5.49 7.79
C LEU A 250 24.15 -6.05 8.78
N LEU A 251 23.82 -7.18 9.41
CA LEU A 251 24.70 -7.90 10.31
C LEU A 251 25.84 -8.61 9.55
N PRO A 252 26.96 -8.92 10.23
CA PRO A 252 28.02 -9.74 9.65
C PRO A 252 27.52 -11.11 9.19
N ALA A 253 28.22 -11.72 8.23
CA ALA A 253 27.95 -13.08 7.80
C ALA A 253 28.23 -14.05 8.97
N GLN A 254 27.18 -14.67 9.50
CA GLN A 254 27.25 -15.51 10.71
C GLN A 254 26.56 -16.85 10.53
N LEU A 255 27.06 -17.86 11.24
CA LEU A 255 26.43 -19.15 11.44
C LEU A 255 26.19 -19.40 12.93
N TYR A 256 25.01 -19.91 13.28
CA TYR A 256 24.67 -20.34 14.64
C TYR A 256 24.70 -21.87 14.74
N ILE A 257 25.59 -22.39 15.58
CA ILE A 257 25.84 -23.82 15.72
C ILE A 257 25.48 -24.25 17.13
N GLN A 258 24.62 -25.27 17.26
CA GLN A 258 24.23 -25.77 18.58
C GLN A 258 25.43 -26.41 19.30
N ASN A 259 25.55 -26.22 20.61
CA ASN A 259 26.66 -26.74 21.42
C ASN A 259 26.83 -28.27 21.30
N LYS A 260 25.75 -29.00 20.99
CA LYS A 260 25.81 -30.46 20.77
C LYS A 260 26.64 -30.86 19.54
N PHE A 261 26.90 -29.94 18.62
CA PHE A 261 27.78 -30.15 17.46
C PHE A 261 29.19 -29.62 17.70
N ARG A 262 29.55 -29.24 18.94
CA ARG A 262 30.85 -28.64 19.22
C ARG A 262 32.01 -29.57 18.87
N GLU A 263 31.98 -30.82 19.33
CA GLU A 263 33.02 -31.79 19.01
C GLU A 263 33.16 -32.03 17.49
N ALA A 264 32.02 -32.05 16.77
CA ALA A 264 32.02 -32.21 15.32
C ALA A 264 32.56 -30.96 14.60
N PHE A 265 32.30 -29.77 15.13
CA PHE A 265 32.84 -28.51 14.64
C PHE A 265 34.35 -28.44 14.85
N ASP A 266 34.82 -28.69 16.07
CA ASP A 266 36.25 -28.66 16.41
C ASP A 266 37.06 -29.65 15.55
N ALA A 267 36.45 -30.76 15.14
CA ALA A 267 37.07 -31.77 14.27
C ALA A 267 37.26 -31.33 12.81
N VAL A 268 36.59 -30.26 12.37
CA VAL A 268 36.68 -29.73 11.00
C VAL A 268 37.03 -28.23 10.96
N GLU A 269 37.24 -27.59 12.11
CA GLU A 269 37.49 -26.15 12.23
C GLU A 269 38.74 -25.70 11.48
N ASP A 270 39.77 -26.54 11.45
CA ASP A 270 41.04 -26.30 10.75
C ASP A 270 40.91 -26.26 9.21
N GLN A 271 39.81 -26.78 8.67
CA GLN A 271 39.47 -26.76 7.25
C GLN A 271 38.58 -25.58 6.87
N LEU A 272 38.08 -24.82 7.86
CA LEU A 272 37.21 -23.69 7.59
C LEU A 272 38.00 -22.49 7.06
N PRO A 273 37.37 -21.63 6.22
CA PRO A 273 37.89 -20.31 5.88
C PRO A 273 38.16 -19.45 7.11
N GLU A 274 38.77 -18.26 6.92
CA GLU A 274 38.97 -17.31 8.02
C GLU A 274 37.64 -17.03 8.76
N HIS A 275 37.67 -17.17 10.09
CA HIS A 275 36.47 -17.01 10.91
C HIS A 275 36.83 -16.65 12.36
N THR A 276 35.82 -16.25 13.12
CA THR A 276 35.91 -16.04 14.57
C THR A 276 34.78 -16.77 15.28
N VAL A 277 35.11 -17.52 16.33
CA VAL A 277 34.14 -18.20 17.17
C VAL A 277 33.82 -17.36 18.40
N LEU A 278 32.53 -17.10 18.60
CA LEU A 278 31.97 -16.47 19.79
C LEU A 278 31.24 -17.53 20.62
N GLU A 279 31.81 -17.82 21.78
CA GLU A 279 31.27 -18.80 22.72
C GLU A 279 29.90 -18.38 23.30
N PRO A 280 29.04 -19.34 23.66
CA PRO A 280 27.71 -19.04 24.16
C PRO A 280 27.81 -18.41 25.56
N GLU A 281 27.17 -17.26 25.74
CA GLU A 281 27.03 -16.64 27.06
C GLU A 281 25.77 -17.14 27.79
N GLY A 282 25.91 -17.43 29.09
CA GLY A 282 24.81 -17.84 29.96
C GLY A 282 24.16 -19.16 29.53
N ASN A 283 22.84 -19.19 29.40
CA ASN A 283 22.06 -20.38 29.05
C ASN A 283 21.85 -20.58 27.54
N LYS A 284 22.61 -19.91 26.68
CA LYS A 284 22.48 -20.06 25.22
C LYS A 284 22.92 -21.46 24.79
N SER A 285 22.14 -22.08 23.90
CA SER A 285 22.37 -23.46 23.43
C SER A 285 23.17 -23.56 22.13
N SER A 286 23.72 -22.44 21.66
CA SER A 286 24.49 -22.33 20.42
C SER A 286 25.62 -21.29 20.54
N PHE A 287 26.77 -21.61 19.96
CA PHE A 287 27.86 -20.67 19.69
C PHE A 287 27.69 -20.04 18.31
N THR A 288 28.37 -18.91 18.06
CA THR A 288 28.29 -18.18 16.80
C THR A 288 29.63 -18.20 16.09
N VAL A 289 29.64 -18.53 14.81
CA VAL A 289 30.82 -18.44 13.94
C VAL A 289 30.61 -17.27 13.00
N THR A 290 31.50 -16.28 13.04
CA THR A 290 31.44 -15.07 12.21
C THR A 290 32.51 -15.13 11.13
N PHE A 291 32.15 -14.78 9.92
CA PHE A 291 33.01 -14.79 8.74
C PHE A 291 33.26 -13.35 8.24
N PRO A 292 34.41 -13.08 7.60
CA PRO A 292 34.73 -11.78 7.01
C PRO A 292 33.70 -11.32 5.97
N SER A 293 33.22 -12.24 5.13
CA SER A 293 32.17 -11.98 4.17
C SER A 293 31.22 -13.17 4.01
N TRP A 294 30.17 -12.96 3.20
CA TRP A 294 29.25 -14.02 2.83
C TRP A 294 29.96 -15.16 2.06
N LYS A 295 31.07 -14.88 1.34
CA LYS A 295 31.82 -15.88 0.57
C LYS A 295 32.46 -16.91 1.49
N GLU A 296 33.23 -16.46 2.47
CA GLU A 296 33.88 -17.37 3.44
C GLU A 296 32.84 -18.14 4.26
N ARG A 297 31.69 -17.53 4.56
CA ARG A 297 30.57 -18.23 5.20
C ARG A 297 30.03 -19.36 4.33
N ASP A 298 29.77 -19.08 3.05
CA ASP A 298 29.18 -20.07 2.15
C ASP A 298 30.19 -21.18 1.80
N ASP A 299 31.48 -20.85 1.65
CA ASP A 299 32.57 -21.83 1.49
C ASP A 299 32.67 -22.78 2.69
N ALA A 300 32.34 -22.29 3.89
CA ALA A 300 32.29 -23.10 5.10
C ALA A 300 31.13 -24.12 5.10
N HIS A 301 30.05 -23.89 4.35
CA HIS A 301 28.87 -24.76 4.38
C HIS A 301 29.21 -26.21 4.01
N ALA A 302 29.97 -26.42 2.93
CA ALA A 302 30.35 -27.75 2.47
C ALA A 302 31.25 -28.48 3.48
N VAL A 303 32.22 -27.77 4.07
CA VAL A 303 33.12 -28.32 5.09
C VAL A 303 32.33 -28.75 6.34
N LEU A 304 31.44 -27.88 6.82
CA LEU A 304 30.59 -28.16 7.98
C LEU A 304 29.62 -29.33 7.72
N ALA A 305 29.00 -29.37 6.54
CA ALA A 305 28.09 -30.44 6.15
C ALA A 305 28.80 -31.80 6.10
N ASN A 306 30.01 -31.85 5.50
CA ASN A 306 30.85 -33.06 5.46
C ASN A 306 31.30 -33.50 6.86
N GLY A 307 31.54 -32.55 7.76
CA GLY A 307 31.82 -32.80 9.17
C GLY A 307 30.61 -33.24 10.01
N GLY A 308 29.41 -33.32 9.43
CA GLY A 308 28.18 -33.63 10.16
C GLY A 308 27.71 -32.50 11.09
N VAL A 309 28.23 -31.29 10.92
CA VAL A 309 27.86 -30.11 11.70
C VAL A 309 26.62 -29.48 11.09
N ARG A 310 25.56 -29.33 11.89
CA ARG A 310 24.38 -28.57 11.48
C ARG A 310 24.44 -27.18 12.06
N PHE A 311 24.21 -26.20 11.20
CA PHE A 311 24.23 -24.79 11.52
C PHE A 311 22.92 -24.12 11.09
N ARG A 312 22.79 -22.83 11.41
CA ARG A 312 21.80 -21.94 10.81
C ARG A 312 22.47 -20.65 10.38
N SER A 313 22.19 -20.19 9.18
CA SER A 313 22.68 -18.91 8.71
C SER A 313 21.96 -17.74 9.39
N GLY A 314 22.74 -16.77 9.84
CA GLY A 314 22.23 -15.46 10.25
C GLY A 314 21.84 -14.62 9.04
N LYS A 315 21.02 -13.61 9.29
CA LYS A 315 20.68 -12.61 8.28
C LYS A 315 21.93 -11.78 7.95
N ALA A 316 22.23 -11.66 6.67
CA ALA A 316 23.29 -10.82 6.12
C ALA A 316 22.92 -10.47 4.67
N LEU A 317 23.56 -9.45 4.11
CA LEU A 317 23.47 -9.22 2.68
C LEU A 317 24.18 -10.36 1.94
N VAL A 318 23.48 -10.91 0.94
CA VAL A 318 23.98 -11.92 0.01
C VAL A 318 23.69 -11.44 -1.41
N PRO A 319 24.40 -11.94 -2.43
CA PRO A 319 24.12 -11.53 -3.80
C PRO A 319 22.67 -11.85 -4.16
N PHE A 320 22.01 -10.88 -4.78
CA PHE A 320 20.58 -10.94 -5.06
C PHE A 320 20.34 -11.48 -6.47
N ARG A 321 19.58 -12.57 -6.59
CA ARG A 321 19.31 -13.22 -7.88
C ARG A 321 18.44 -12.32 -8.76
N ILE A 322 18.88 -12.06 -9.98
CA ILE A 322 18.18 -11.20 -10.95
C ILE A 322 17.42 -12.03 -11.98
N THR A 323 18.00 -13.13 -12.47
CA THR A 323 17.39 -13.94 -13.52
C THR A 323 17.00 -15.34 -13.05
N GLY A 324 16.11 -15.99 -13.78
CA GLY A 324 15.71 -17.38 -13.58
C GLY A 324 15.39 -18.09 -14.88
N ASN A 325 15.26 -19.41 -14.80
CA ASN A 325 14.93 -20.30 -15.91
C ASN A 325 13.43 -20.66 -15.90
N ILE A 326 12.58 -19.65 -16.09
CA ILE A 326 11.11 -19.81 -16.11
C ILE A 326 10.58 -19.37 -17.48
N ASP A 327 9.71 -20.18 -18.09
CA ASP A 327 9.14 -19.89 -19.42
C ASP A 327 8.19 -18.68 -19.45
N TRP A 328 7.58 -18.36 -18.31
CA TRP A 328 6.69 -17.20 -18.11
C TRP A 328 7.40 -16.16 -17.23
N GLY A 329 8.03 -15.19 -17.88
CA GLY A 329 8.81 -14.12 -17.25
C GLY A 329 9.16 -13.02 -18.24
N VAL A 330 9.70 -11.93 -17.72
CA VAL A 330 10.17 -10.80 -18.54
C VAL A 330 11.45 -11.20 -19.29
N PRO A 331 11.55 -10.99 -20.61
CA PRO A 331 12.77 -11.25 -21.36
C PRO A 331 13.96 -10.44 -20.81
N VAL A 332 15.17 -11.03 -20.84
CA VAL A 332 16.40 -10.38 -20.39
C VAL A 332 17.44 -10.45 -21.50
N PRO A 333 18.21 -9.38 -21.76
CA PRO A 333 19.28 -9.39 -22.75
C PRO A 333 20.36 -10.42 -22.38
N GLU A 334 21.02 -10.99 -23.40
CA GLU A 334 22.15 -11.91 -23.17
C GLU A 334 23.36 -11.14 -22.62
N VAL A 335 23.75 -11.48 -21.39
CA VAL A 335 24.83 -10.82 -20.66
C VAL A 335 25.72 -11.89 -20.03
N ASP A 336 27.05 -11.72 -20.10
CA ASP A 336 28.05 -12.65 -19.56
C ASP A 336 27.89 -14.13 -20.02
N GLY A 337 27.30 -14.34 -21.20
CA GLY A 337 27.00 -15.66 -21.75
C GLY A 337 25.88 -16.41 -21.01
N VAL A 338 25.07 -15.70 -20.21
CA VAL A 338 23.82 -16.22 -19.65
C VAL A 338 22.72 -16.05 -20.70
N THR A 339 22.24 -17.18 -21.24
CA THR A 339 21.18 -17.25 -22.25
C THR A 339 19.94 -17.96 -21.70
N ASP A 340 18.81 -17.82 -22.39
CA ASP A 340 17.57 -18.57 -22.11
C ASP A 340 17.04 -18.38 -20.68
N VAL A 341 17.20 -17.17 -20.14
CA VAL A 341 16.70 -16.76 -18.82
C VAL A 341 15.70 -15.62 -18.94
N THR A 342 14.80 -15.52 -17.96
CA THR A 342 13.91 -14.38 -17.77
C THR A 342 14.27 -13.64 -16.49
N CYS A 343 13.80 -12.41 -16.34
CA CYS A 343 13.92 -11.69 -15.08
C CYS A 343 13.08 -12.41 -14.02
N TRP A 344 13.64 -12.54 -12.82
CA TRP A 344 12.93 -13.11 -11.69
C TRP A 344 11.87 -12.12 -11.21
N CYS A 345 10.70 -12.63 -10.76
CA CYS A 345 9.54 -11.79 -10.39
C CYS A 345 9.86 -10.77 -9.28
N TRP A 346 10.73 -11.13 -8.34
CA TRP A 346 11.11 -10.21 -7.25
C TRP A 346 11.85 -8.97 -7.78
N PRO A 347 12.96 -9.07 -8.57
CA PRO A 347 13.58 -7.91 -9.19
C PRO A 347 12.63 -7.07 -10.06
N GLU A 348 11.89 -7.68 -11.00
CA GLU A 348 11.12 -6.88 -11.97
C GLU A 348 10.00 -6.06 -11.33
N SER A 349 9.33 -6.61 -10.31
CA SER A 349 8.32 -5.89 -9.53
C SER A 349 8.87 -4.68 -8.76
N LEU A 350 10.20 -4.56 -8.57
CA LEU A 350 10.82 -3.40 -7.94
C LEU A 350 10.94 -2.19 -8.89
N TRP A 351 11.04 -2.40 -10.20
CA TRP A 351 11.03 -1.31 -11.20
C TRP A 351 9.74 -1.22 -12.02
N ALA A 352 8.79 -2.14 -11.83
CA ALA A 352 7.45 -2.02 -12.39
C ALA A 352 6.78 -0.65 -12.13
N PRO A 353 6.93 0.02 -10.96
CA PRO A 353 6.42 1.38 -10.78
C PRO A 353 6.97 2.44 -11.76
N ILE A 354 8.24 2.32 -12.17
CA ILE A 354 8.83 3.17 -13.22
C ILE A 354 8.15 2.86 -14.55
N SER A 355 7.93 1.58 -14.85
CA SER A 355 7.25 1.14 -16.08
C SER A 355 5.82 1.68 -16.14
N TYR A 356 5.08 1.65 -15.02
CA TYR A 356 3.74 2.19 -14.93
C TYR A 356 3.69 3.72 -15.02
N THR A 357 4.68 4.41 -14.44
CA THR A 357 4.82 5.87 -14.62
C THR A 357 5.05 6.20 -16.09
N ARG A 358 6.00 5.52 -16.75
CA ARG A 358 6.25 5.67 -18.20
C ARG A 358 4.99 5.39 -19.02
N THR A 359 4.21 4.36 -18.67
CA THR A 359 2.94 4.03 -19.34
C THR A 359 1.90 5.14 -19.19
N VAL A 360 1.76 5.74 -18.01
CA VAL A 360 0.87 6.90 -17.80
C VAL A 360 1.29 8.09 -18.66
N LEU A 361 2.59 8.40 -18.69
CA LEU A 361 3.11 9.52 -19.46
C LEU A 361 3.06 9.27 -20.97
N ALA A 362 3.21 8.02 -21.40
CA ALA A 362 3.04 7.59 -22.78
C ALA A 362 1.59 7.80 -23.26
N ARG A 363 0.60 7.44 -22.44
CA ARG A 363 -0.82 7.73 -22.70
C ARG A 363 -1.05 9.23 -22.87
N ASP A 364 -0.52 10.03 -21.96
CA ASP A 364 -0.64 11.49 -22.01
C ASP A 364 0.05 12.09 -23.25
N ALA A 365 1.23 11.59 -23.61
CA ALA A 365 1.97 11.98 -24.82
C ALA A 365 1.19 11.63 -26.10
N LYS A 366 0.61 10.43 -26.17
CA LYS A 366 -0.27 10.00 -27.27
C LYS A 366 -1.48 10.91 -27.41
N ALA A 367 -2.13 11.26 -26.29
CA ALA A 367 -3.28 12.17 -26.28
C ALA A 367 -2.92 13.60 -26.71
N ALA A 368 -1.73 14.07 -26.33
CA ALA A 368 -1.22 15.40 -26.71
C ALA A 368 -0.60 15.45 -28.12
N GLY A 369 -0.48 14.32 -28.83
CA GLY A 369 0.12 14.25 -30.16
C GLY A 369 1.63 14.49 -30.18
N VAL A 370 2.33 14.12 -29.10
CA VAL A 370 3.79 14.24 -28.99
C VAL A 370 4.47 13.14 -29.81
N THR A 371 5.46 13.51 -30.62
CA THR A 371 6.11 12.59 -31.58
C THR A 371 7.60 12.36 -31.32
N GLU A 372 8.18 12.99 -30.31
CA GLU A 372 9.61 12.91 -29.98
C GLU A 372 9.83 12.69 -28.47
N GLY A 373 11.00 12.15 -28.10
CA GLY A 373 11.37 11.87 -26.71
C GLY A 373 10.88 10.50 -26.19
N VAL A 374 11.29 10.15 -24.97
CA VAL A 374 11.04 8.84 -24.36
C VAL A 374 9.53 8.55 -24.27
N ALA A 375 8.72 9.53 -23.86
CA ALA A 375 7.27 9.33 -23.78
C ALA A 375 6.61 9.02 -25.14
N ALA A 376 7.13 9.56 -26.24
CA ALA A 376 6.64 9.24 -27.58
C ALA A 376 7.10 7.85 -28.05
N GLN A 377 8.31 7.44 -27.66
CA GLN A 377 8.81 6.08 -27.89
C GLN A 377 7.96 5.06 -27.13
N ASP A 378 7.73 5.32 -25.84
CA ASP A 378 6.86 4.50 -24.99
C ASP A 378 5.43 4.46 -25.55
N ALA A 379 4.89 5.59 -26.04
CA ALA A 379 3.57 5.65 -26.67
C ALA A 379 3.46 4.79 -27.94
N ALA A 380 4.57 4.59 -28.65
CA ALA A 380 4.63 3.71 -29.83
C ALA A 380 4.74 2.23 -29.45
N LEU A 381 5.30 1.91 -28.28
CA LEU A 381 5.37 0.56 -27.72
C LEU A 381 4.07 0.14 -27.02
N MET A 382 3.36 1.10 -26.44
CA MET A 382 2.15 0.90 -25.65
C MET A 382 1.09 0.15 -26.46
N GLY A 383 0.74 -1.06 -26.02
CA GLY A 383 -0.36 -1.83 -26.60
C GLY A 383 -1.73 -1.28 -26.23
N GLU A 384 -2.76 -1.84 -26.85
CA GLU A 384 -4.14 -1.55 -26.47
C GLU A 384 -4.58 -2.51 -25.34
N PRO A 385 -5.25 -2.01 -24.30
CA PRO A 385 -5.81 -2.86 -23.23
C PRO A 385 -6.79 -3.91 -23.78
N ALA A 386 -7.01 -4.98 -23.03
CA ALA A 386 -8.09 -5.92 -23.32
C ALA A 386 -9.45 -5.21 -23.38
N ALA A 387 -10.35 -5.70 -24.24
CA ALA A 387 -11.64 -5.07 -24.49
C ALA A 387 -12.55 -5.01 -23.24
N ASP A 388 -12.37 -5.93 -22.30
CA ASP A 388 -13.06 -6.01 -21.00
C ASP A 388 -12.18 -5.54 -19.83
N SER A 389 -11.06 -4.87 -20.13
CA SER A 389 -10.17 -4.29 -19.12
C SER A 389 -10.93 -3.28 -18.26
N THR A 390 -10.81 -3.43 -16.94
CA THR A 390 -11.33 -2.51 -15.93
C THR A 390 -10.33 -1.41 -15.59
N GLN A 391 -9.42 -1.10 -16.54
CA GLN A 391 -8.41 -0.07 -16.41
C GLN A 391 -9.01 1.29 -16.05
N VAL A 392 -8.20 2.07 -15.34
CA VAL A 392 -8.62 3.38 -14.89
C VAL A 392 -8.83 4.28 -16.11
N PRO A 393 -9.98 4.97 -16.22
CA PRO A 393 -10.22 5.92 -17.29
C PRO A 393 -9.11 6.97 -17.36
N ALA A 394 -8.80 7.42 -18.58
CA ALA A 394 -7.85 8.51 -18.76
C ALA A 394 -8.34 9.76 -17.99
N PRO A 395 -7.44 10.46 -17.28
CA PRO A 395 -7.81 11.68 -16.58
C PRO A 395 -8.24 12.78 -17.55
N THR A 396 -9.00 13.75 -17.05
CA THR A 396 -9.41 14.95 -17.80
C THR A 396 -8.34 16.04 -17.81
N TYR A 397 -7.16 15.75 -17.26
CA TYR A 397 -6.00 16.64 -17.17
C TYR A 397 -4.76 15.93 -17.69
N GLN A 398 -3.73 16.70 -18.02
CA GLN A 398 -2.41 16.20 -18.38
C GLN A 398 -1.46 16.33 -17.19
N HIS A 399 -0.60 15.35 -16.98
CA HIS A 399 0.44 15.43 -15.95
C HIS A 399 1.47 16.54 -16.24
N SER A 400 2.05 17.12 -15.19
CA SER A 400 2.85 18.36 -15.28
C SER A 400 4.21 18.21 -15.98
N SER A 401 4.64 16.97 -16.24
CA SER A 401 5.75 16.65 -17.13
C SER A 401 5.52 15.31 -17.81
N LEU A 402 5.93 15.21 -19.08
CA LEU A 402 5.98 13.97 -19.85
C LEU A 402 7.32 13.23 -19.72
N ASP A 403 8.34 13.85 -19.11
CA ASP A 403 9.62 13.17 -18.85
C ASP A 403 9.52 12.41 -17.52
N TRP A 404 9.62 11.08 -17.57
CA TRP A 404 9.56 10.26 -16.36
C TRP A 404 10.70 10.59 -15.37
N ARG A 405 11.83 11.12 -15.84
CA ARG A 405 12.93 11.55 -14.97
C ARG A 405 12.57 12.75 -14.11
N ASP A 406 11.67 13.62 -14.54
CA ASP A 406 11.17 14.71 -13.69
C ASP A 406 10.40 14.19 -12.47
N TRP A 407 9.90 12.95 -12.53
CA TRP A 407 9.16 12.32 -11.45
C TRP A 407 10.03 11.41 -10.56
N TRP A 408 11.06 10.79 -11.14
CA TRP A 408 11.89 9.79 -10.46
C TRP A 408 13.30 10.29 -10.07
N CYS A 409 13.79 11.36 -10.68
CA CYS A 409 15.17 11.84 -10.49
C CYS A 409 15.26 13.29 -9.99
N SER A 410 14.21 14.09 -10.14
CA SER A 410 14.25 15.51 -9.75
C SER A 410 14.32 15.69 -8.24
N ASP A 411 15.02 16.74 -7.78
CA ASP A 411 15.12 17.11 -6.38
C ASP A 411 13.80 17.65 -5.79
N ASP A 412 12.89 18.08 -6.68
CA ASP A 412 11.54 18.54 -6.34
C ASP A 412 10.47 17.44 -6.43
N ALA A 413 10.86 16.21 -6.73
CA ALA A 413 9.99 15.04 -6.78
C ALA A 413 10.21 14.09 -5.61
N GLN A 414 9.13 13.45 -5.13
CA GLN A 414 9.21 12.47 -4.05
C GLN A 414 8.40 11.21 -4.38
N ILE A 415 8.97 10.05 -4.07
CA ILE A 415 8.31 8.76 -4.20
C ILE A 415 7.86 8.29 -2.82
N TYR A 416 6.60 7.87 -2.72
CA TYR A 416 5.94 7.39 -1.51
C TYR A 416 5.46 5.96 -1.72
N GLN A 417 6.07 5.00 -1.03
CA GLN A 417 5.86 3.57 -1.27
C GLN A 417 5.06 2.93 -0.13
N PHE A 418 3.82 2.52 -0.39
CA PHE A 418 2.96 1.83 0.58
C PHE A 418 3.08 0.32 0.43
N ILE A 419 3.52 -0.36 1.49
CA ILE A 419 3.76 -1.81 1.48
C ILE A 419 3.34 -2.48 2.79
N GLY A 420 3.17 -3.80 2.77
CA GLY A 420 3.18 -4.60 4.00
C GLY A 420 4.61 -4.76 4.54
N GLN A 421 4.74 -4.93 5.86
CA GLN A 421 6.05 -5.09 6.51
C GLN A 421 6.92 -6.24 5.96
N ASP A 422 6.30 -7.27 5.37
CA ASP A 422 7.01 -8.43 4.83
C ASP A 422 7.86 -8.04 3.59
N ASN A 423 7.56 -6.91 2.95
CA ASN A 423 8.26 -6.43 1.75
C ASN A 423 9.40 -5.44 2.06
N ILE A 424 9.72 -5.17 3.34
CA ILE A 424 10.76 -4.20 3.72
C ILE A 424 12.14 -4.58 3.15
N TYR A 425 12.50 -5.87 3.11
CA TYR A 425 13.77 -6.29 2.54
C TYR A 425 13.89 -5.90 1.06
N PHE A 426 12.85 -6.18 0.27
CA PHE A 426 12.90 -5.93 -1.17
C PHE A 426 12.92 -4.44 -1.51
N TYR A 427 12.00 -3.64 -0.95
CA TYR A 427 11.89 -2.22 -1.29
C TYR A 427 12.89 -1.33 -0.54
N CYS A 428 13.32 -1.69 0.67
CA CYS A 428 14.20 -0.83 1.46
C CYS A 428 15.67 -1.25 1.42
N ILE A 429 15.99 -2.49 1.03
CA ILE A 429 17.38 -2.96 0.88
C ILE A 429 17.71 -3.21 -0.59
N ALA A 430 17.05 -4.18 -1.22
CA ALA A 430 17.42 -4.59 -2.58
C ALA A 430 17.22 -3.46 -3.60
N GLN A 431 16.02 -2.84 -3.64
CA GLN A 431 15.72 -1.70 -4.52
C GLN A 431 16.65 -0.51 -4.23
N THR A 432 16.82 -0.14 -2.95
CA THR A 432 17.68 0.97 -2.55
C THR A 432 19.11 0.83 -3.07
N ALA A 433 19.70 -0.36 -2.90
CA ALA A 433 21.05 -0.65 -3.38
C ALA A 433 21.11 -0.68 -4.91
N MET A 434 20.11 -1.25 -5.59
CA MET A 434 20.05 -1.22 -7.05
C MET A 434 19.90 0.21 -7.59
N TRP A 435 19.15 1.08 -6.93
CA TRP A 435 18.96 2.48 -7.36
C TRP A 435 20.27 3.26 -7.27
N GLU A 436 21.03 3.03 -6.19
CA GLU A 436 22.39 3.54 -6.06
C GLU A 436 23.30 2.98 -7.16
N ALA A 437 23.21 1.67 -7.43
CA ALA A 437 24.02 0.99 -8.43
C ALA A 437 23.78 1.47 -9.86
N LEU A 438 22.56 1.87 -10.21
CA LEU A 438 22.23 2.37 -11.54
C LEU A 438 22.97 3.69 -11.88
N GLY A 439 23.32 4.50 -10.87
CA GLY A 439 23.92 5.82 -11.09
C GLY A 439 23.03 6.73 -11.95
N TRP A 440 21.71 6.60 -11.82
CA TRP A 440 20.69 7.38 -12.54
C TRP A 440 20.12 8.54 -11.73
N ASP A 441 20.70 8.80 -10.55
CA ASP A 441 20.22 9.80 -9.59
C ASP A 441 18.74 9.59 -9.23
N LEU A 442 18.31 8.34 -9.08
CA LEU A 442 16.94 8.02 -8.69
C LEU A 442 16.68 8.45 -7.24
N THR A 443 15.56 9.13 -7.04
CA THR A 443 15.05 9.48 -5.72
C THR A 443 14.65 8.21 -4.97
N GLN A 444 15.21 8.05 -3.77
CA GLN A 444 14.88 6.92 -2.90
C GLN A 444 13.47 7.09 -2.29
N SER A 445 12.72 5.99 -2.23
CA SER A 445 11.35 5.97 -1.74
C SER A 445 11.24 6.31 -0.26
N THR A 446 10.27 7.15 0.10
CA THR A 446 9.79 7.28 1.48
C THR A 446 8.75 6.18 1.73
N VAL A 447 9.11 5.19 2.56
CA VAL A 447 8.32 3.96 2.71
C VAL A 447 7.33 4.04 3.88
N SER A 448 6.06 3.75 3.57
CA SER A 448 4.98 3.54 4.53
C SER A 448 4.68 2.04 4.67
N ALA A 449 5.37 1.37 5.60
CA ALA A 449 5.21 -0.06 5.85
C ALA A 449 4.16 -0.33 6.94
N CYS A 450 3.08 -1.04 6.59
CA CYS A 450 1.99 -1.40 7.50
C CYS A 450 2.19 -2.79 8.13
N TYR A 451 1.80 -2.93 9.40
CA TYR A 451 1.69 -4.21 10.08
C TYR A 451 0.53 -5.04 9.51
N HIS A 452 0.58 -6.36 9.75
CA HIS A 452 -0.47 -7.29 9.33
C HIS A 452 -1.84 -6.97 9.95
N LEU A 453 -2.87 -7.01 9.11
CA LEU A 453 -4.25 -7.00 9.52
C LEU A 453 -4.70 -8.44 9.83
N LEU A 454 -5.03 -8.72 11.10
CA LEU A 454 -5.46 -10.03 11.57
C LEU A 454 -6.94 -10.25 11.25
N TYR A 455 -7.34 -11.49 10.98
CA TYR A 455 -8.74 -11.87 10.85
C TYR A 455 -9.22 -12.56 12.12
N MET A 456 -10.26 -12.03 12.77
CA MET A 456 -10.84 -12.66 13.98
C MET A 456 -9.79 -13.01 15.05
N GLY A 457 -8.80 -12.13 15.23
CA GLY A 457 -7.71 -12.26 16.21
C GLY A 457 -6.55 -13.17 15.80
N LYS A 458 -6.53 -13.70 14.57
CA LYS A 458 -5.48 -14.60 14.07
C LYS A 458 -4.90 -14.12 12.73
N LYS A 459 -3.70 -14.58 12.39
CA LYS A 459 -3.14 -14.33 11.05
C LYS A 459 -4.10 -14.93 10.02
N ALA A 460 -4.51 -14.11 9.05
CA ALA A 460 -5.39 -14.55 7.98
C ALA A 460 -4.71 -15.69 7.19
N SER A 461 -5.42 -16.80 6.99
CA SER A 461 -4.93 -17.93 6.22
C SER A 461 -6.04 -18.52 5.36
N SER A 462 -5.76 -18.68 4.06
CA SER A 462 -6.67 -19.30 3.10
C SER A 462 -6.92 -20.79 3.37
N SER A 463 -6.04 -21.45 4.12
CA SER A 463 -6.19 -22.86 4.53
C SER A 463 -6.87 -23.02 5.90
N SER A 464 -7.23 -21.93 6.58
CA SER A 464 -7.85 -22.00 7.89
C SER A 464 -9.33 -22.43 7.83
N GLN A 465 -9.87 -22.93 8.94
CA GLN A 465 -11.30 -23.27 9.06
C GLN A 465 -12.23 -22.05 8.91
N THR A 466 -11.70 -20.84 9.08
CA THR A 466 -12.41 -19.56 8.92
C THR A 466 -11.57 -18.66 8.01
N PRO A 467 -11.56 -18.91 6.69
CA PRO A 467 -10.76 -18.13 5.77
C PRO A 467 -11.23 -16.67 5.75
N PRO A 468 -10.32 -15.71 5.48
CA PRO A 468 -10.70 -14.33 5.31
C PRO A 468 -11.66 -14.20 4.11
N PRO A 469 -12.74 -13.40 4.20
CA PRO A 469 -13.61 -13.17 3.04
C PRO A 469 -12.84 -12.39 1.95
N PRO A 470 -13.21 -12.60 0.67
CA PRO A 470 -12.90 -11.65 -0.40
C PRO A 470 -13.25 -10.22 0.02
N ALA A 471 -12.50 -9.24 -0.49
CA ALA A 471 -12.80 -7.86 -0.13
C ALA A 471 -14.20 -7.45 -0.64
N ASP A 472 -14.55 -7.78 -1.88
CA ASP A 472 -15.89 -7.46 -2.43
C ASP A 472 -17.04 -8.00 -1.59
N ASP A 473 -16.89 -9.18 -0.98
CA ASP A 473 -17.94 -9.78 -0.16
C ASP A 473 -18.27 -8.93 1.08
N LEU A 474 -17.34 -8.09 1.55
CA LEU A 474 -17.60 -7.12 2.62
C LEU A 474 -18.61 -6.05 2.18
N LEU A 475 -18.61 -5.68 0.90
CA LEU A 475 -19.51 -4.67 0.37
C LEU A 475 -20.97 -5.13 0.29
N ASN A 476 -21.24 -6.42 0.50
CA ASN A 476 -22.60 -6.93 0.73
C ASN A 476 -23.20 -6.53 2.09
N HIS A 477 -22.39 -5.97 2.99
CA HIS A 477 -22.79 -5.62 4.36
C HIS A 477 -22.43 -4.18 4.77
N TYR A 478 -21.49 -3.58 4.04
CA TYR A 478 -20.89 -2.30 4.37
C TYR A 478 -20.78 -1.43 3.12
N THR A 479 -20.94 -0.12 3.26
CA THR A 479 -20.59 0.78 2.15
C THR A 479 -19.08 0.91 2.02
N CYS A 480 -18.61 1.28 0.82
CA CYS A 480 -17.20 1.58 0.57
C CYS A 480 -16.64 2.57 1.60
N GLU A 481 -17.34 3.68 1.86
CA GLU A 481 -16.87 4.72 2.78
C GLU A 481 -16.84 4.28 4.24
N GLN A 482 -17.77 3.40 4.66
CA GLN A 482 -17.72 2.77 5.99
C GLN A 482 -16.44 1.94 6.15
N MET A 483 -16.09 1.13 5.15
CA MET A 483 -14.87 0.31 5.19
C MET A 483 -13.60 1.14 5.10
N ARG A 484 -13.57 2.17 4.24
CA ARG A 484 -12.42 3.09 4.15
C ARG A 484 -12.16 3.77 5.48
N ALA A 485 -13.18 4.39 6.09
CA ALA A 485 -13.04 5.04 7.39
C ALA A 485 -12.62 4.05 8.49
N HIS A 486 -13.19 2.84 8.49
CA HIS A 486 -12.81 1.80 9.44
C HIS A 486 -11.34 1.41 9.33
N TRP A 487 -10.86 1.05 8.13
CA TRP A 487 -9.47 0.62 7.96
C TRP A 487 -8.47 1.73 8.23
N LEU A 488 -8.78 2.98 7.85
CA LEU A 488 -7.93 4.13 8.14
C LEU A 488 -7.86 4.44 9.65
N SER A 489 -8.86 4.05 10.43
CA SER A 489 -8.84 4.18 11.90
C SER A 489 -7.97 3.14 12.59
N LEU A 490 -7.62 2.05 11.89
CA LEU A 490 -6.75 1.03 12.41
C LEU A 490 -5.32 1.57 12.44
N GLY A 491 -4.70 1.61 13.62
CA GLY A 491 -3.31 2.01 13.81
C GLY A 491 -2.30 0.98 13.28
N LEU A 492 -2.45 0.53 12.02
CA LEU A 492 -1.57 -0.41 11.34
C LEU A 492 -0.16 0.15 11.10
N SER A 493 0.04 1.45 11.32
CA SER A 493 1.36 2.08 11.40
C SER A 493 2.11 1.76 12.70
N GLU A 494 1.40 1.32 13.74
CA GLU A 494 1.95 1.14 15.09
C GLU A 494 2.04 -0.33 15.50
N LYS A 495 1.05 -1.16 15.12
CA LYS A 495 0.99 -2.58 15.50
C LYS A 495 0.03 -3.38 14.62
N PRO A 496 0.11 -4.73 14.65
CA PRO A 496 -0.94 -5.57 14.11
C PRO A 496 -2.28 -5.33 14.81
N VAL A 497 -3.37 -5.23 14.05
CA VAL A 497 -4.73 -5.02 14.56
C VAL A 497 -5.65 -6.10 14.01
N SER A 498 -6.70 -6.47 14.75
CA SER A 498 -7.70 -7.43 14.29
C SER A 498 -8.86 -6.74 13.58
N PHE A 499 -9.17 -7.20 12.38
CA PHE A 499 -10.41 -6.97 11.67
C PHE A 499 -11.38 -8.12 11.99
N SER A 500 -12.51 -7.77 12.60
CA SER A 500 -13.51 -8.72 13.09
C SER A 500 -14.92 -8.25 12.71
N PRO A 501 -15.27 -8.24 11.41
CA PRO A 501 -16.59 -7.80 10.94
C PRO A 501 -17.68 -8.72 11.48
N LYS A 502 -18.71 -8.15 12.11
CA LYS A 502 -19.80 -8.94 12.72
C LYS A 502 -20.49 -9.84 11.70
N ALA A 503 -20.63 -9.39 10.44
CA ALA A 503 -21.29 -10.15 9.38
C ALA A 503 -20.69 -11.57 9.18
N TYR A 504 -19.42 -11.77 9.54
CA TYR A 504 -18.72 -13.04 9.41
C TYR A 504 -18.42 -13.73 10.76
N ASP A 505 -18.95 -13.21 11.87
CA ASP A 505 -18.74 -13.78 13.19
C ASP A 505 -19.74 -14.91 13.47
N THR A 506 -19.28 -16.14 13.34
CA THR A 506 -20.10 -17.36 13.50
C THR A 506 -20.16 -17.89 14.93
N ARG A 507 -19.53 -17.20 15.90
CA ARG A 507 -19.55 -17.62 17.31
C ARG A 507 -20.97 -17.63 17.86
N VAL A 508 -21.33 -18.66 18.63
CA VAL A 508 -22.61 -18.73 19.32
C VAL A 508 -22.60 -17.78 20.53
N THR A 509 -23.56 -16.88 20.60
CA THR A 509 -23.68 -15.84 21.65
C THR A 509 -24.82 -16.09 22.63
N GLY A 510 -25.62 -17.12 22.38
CA GLY A 510 -26.69 -17.55 23.27
C GLY A 510 -27.71 -18.43 22.57
N LYS A 511 -28.91 -18.50 23.15
CA LYS A 511 -30.06 -19.18 22.58
C LYS A 511 -31.24 -18.23 22.43
N ASP A 512 -32.05 -18.42 21.39
CA ASP A 512 -33.31 -17.70 21.20
C ASP A 512 -34.39 -18.20 22.17
N LYS A 513 -35.59 -17.60 22.09
CA LYS A 513 -36.74 -17.98 22.94
C LYS A 513 -37.21 -19.42 22.72
N ASN A 514 -36.83 -20.04 21.59
CA ASN A 514 -37.18 -21.41 21.22
C ASN A 514 -36.06 -22.41 21.54
N GLY A 515 -34.94 -21.94 22.10
CA GLY A 515 -33.78 -22.77 22.45
C GLY A 515 -32.79 -23.00 21.30
N ASN A 516 -32.96 -22.36 20.13
CA ASN A 516 -32.01 -22.44 19.02
C ASN A 516 -30.79 -21.58 19.29
N GLU A 517 -29.62 -22.00 18.82
CA GLU A 517 -28.40 -21.21 18.91
C GLU A 517 -28.52 -19.92 18.10
N VAL A 518 -28.09 -18.80 18.71
CA VAL A 518 -27.97 -17.51 18.04
C VAL A 518 -26.49 -17.25 17.80
N ARG A 519 -26.14 -16.92 16.55
CA ARG A 519 -24.77 -16.55 16.17
C ARG A 519 -24.55 -15.05 16.29
N ALA A 520 -23.31 -14.65 16.50
CA ALA A 520 -22.93 -13.24 16.64
C ALA A 520 -23.33 -12.39 15.42
N CYS A 521 -23.23 -12.94 14.21
CA CYS A 521 -23.70 -12.30 12.97
C CYS A 521 -25.20 -11.92 13.02
N ASP A 522 -26.03 -12.74 13.66
CA ASP A 522 -27.49 -12.57 13.74
C ASP A 522 -27.95 -11.90 15.05
N ASP A 523 -27.06 -11.81 16.05
CA ASP A 523 -27.40 -11.29 17.36
C ASP A 523 -27.40 -9.76 17.40
N LYS A 524 -28.58 -9.15 17.53
CA LYS A 524 -28.74 -7.68 17.62
C LYS A 524 -28.03 -7.05 18.82
N ARG A 525 -27.66 -7.83 19.84
CA ARG A 525 -26.93 -7.34 21.02
C ARG A 525 -25.42 -7.20 20.75
N VAL A 526 -24.91 -7.88 19.73
CA VAL A 526 -23.51 -7.78 19.32
C VAL A 526 -23.32 -6.53 18.47
N ILE A 527 -22.41 -5.67 18.90
CA ILE A 527 -22.01 -4.46 18.15
C ILE A 527 -21.05 -4.90 17.04
N ASP A 528 -21.21 -4.34 15.84
CA ASP A 528 -20.28 -4.56 14.76
C ASP A 528 -19.05 -3.65 14.90
N PRO A 529 -17.84 -4.21 15.15
CA PRO A 529 -16.63 -3.42 15.24
C PRO A 529 -16.30 -2.69 13.94
N ALA A 530 -16.69 -3.23 12.78
CA ALA A 530 -16.44 -2.65 11.47
C ALA A 530 -17.31 -1.40 11.19
N LEU A 531 -18.33 -1.16 12.02
CA LEU A 531 -19.21 0.02 11.92
C LEU A 531 -18.93 1.09 12.97
N LYS A 532 -17.86 0.96 13.75
CA LYS A 532 -17.54 1.93 14.81
C LYS A 532 -17.39 3.35 14.25
N GLU A 533 -16.68 3.49 13.13
CA GLU A 533 -16.47 4.76 12.44
C GLU A 533 -17.69 5.20 11.61
N SER A 534 -18.63 4.28 11.33
CA SER A 534 -19.85 4.62 10.59
C SER A 534 -20.69 5.69 11.29
N ALA A 535 -20.64 5.77 12.62
CA ALA A 535 -21.40 6.78 13.37
C ALA A 535 -20.89 8.21 13.13
N LEU A 536 -19.58 8.38 12.85
CA LEU A 536 -19.01 9.64 12.43
C LEU A 536 -19.64 10.08 11.10
N LEU A 537 -19.64 9.21 10.09
CA LEU A 537 -20.15 9.54 8.75
C LEU A 537 -21.67 9.74 8.74
N THR A 538 -22.41 8.68 9.07
CA THR A 538 -23.87 8.61 8.90
C THR A 538 -24.63 9.47 9.92
N GLY A 539 -23.97 9.79 11.04
CA GLY A 539 -24.57 10.53 12.15
C GLY A 539 -24.02 11.94 12.29
N VAL A 540 -22.71 12.09 12.55
CA VAL A 540 -22.09 13.37 12.92
C VAL A 540 -21.89 14.26 11.69
N PHE A 541 -21.31 13.74 10.62
CA PHE A 541 -20.98 14.52 9.43
C PHE A 541 -22.24 14.91 8.66
N ASN A 542 -23.11 13.94 8.37
CA ASN A 542 -24.44 14.20 7.79
C ASN A 542 -25.25 15.26 8.56
N ARG A 543 -25.17 15.27 9.89
CA ARG A 543 -25.90 16.26 10.72
C ARG A 543 -25.37 17.68 10.50
N LEU A 544 -24.06 17.87 10.45
CA LEU A 544 -23.48 19.19 10.20
C LEU A 544 -23.84 19.68 8.80
N ALA A 545 -23.67 18.82 7.79
CA ALA A 545 -24.00 19.14 6.39
C ALA A 545 -25.48 19.57 6.25
N ARG A 546 -26.41 18.74 6.74
CA ARG A 546 -27.84 19.09 6.74
C ARG A 546 -28.15 20.38 7.48
N SER A 547 -27.47 20.63 8.61
CA SER A 547 -27.70 21.83 9.40
C SER A 547 -27.38 23.10 8.62
N CYS A 548 -26.32 23.07 7.82
CA CYS A 548 -25.94 24.19 6.94
C CYS A 548 -26.99 24.37 5.84
N PHE A 549 -27.22 23.34 5.01
CA PHE A 549 -28.08 23.45 3.83
C PHE A 549 -29.57 23.69 4.18
N TYR A 550 -30.13 23.01 5.18
CA TYR A 550 -31.50 23.29 5.63
C TYR A 550 -31.61 24.61 6.41
N GLY A 551 -30.51 25.08 6.99
CA GLY A 551 -30.44 26.36 7.69
C GLY A 551 -30.74 27.55 6.78
N VAL A 552 -30.17 27.53 5.56
CA VAL A 552 -30.34 28.60 4.57
C VAL A 552 -31.46 28.33 3.56
N ALA A 553 -32.02 27.12 3.54
CA ALA A 553 -33.09 26.76 2.61
C ALA A 553 -34.29 27.72 2.73
N VAL A 554 -34.75 28.20 1.57
CA VAL A 554 -35.96 29.01 1.43
C VAL A 554 -37.15 28.21 1.96
N LYS A 555 -37.93 28.81 2.85
CA LYS A 555 -39.09 28.17 3.46
C LYS A 555 -40.29 29.09 3.32
N GLU A 556 -41.36 28.57 2.71
CA GLU A 556 -42.60 29.32 2.52
C GLU A 556 -43.16 29.80 3.88
N GLY A 557 -43.44 31.10 3.96
CA GLY A 557 -43.93 31.75 5.18
C GLY A 557 -42.86 32.10 6.23
N ASP A 558 -41.57 31.90 5.95
CA ASP A 558 -40.46 32.31 6.82
C ASP A 558 -39.64 33.41 6.12
N GLU A 559 -39.83 34.66 6.54
CA GLU A 559 -39.16 35.84 5.98
C GLU A 559 -37.79 36.14 6.60
N SER A 560 -37.23 35.18 7.35
CA SER A 560 -35.90 35.34 7.94
C SER A 560 -34.84 35.61 6.87
N PRO A 561 -33.99 36.64 7.02
CA PRO A 561 -33.06 37.07 5.97
C PRO A 561 -31.99 36.03 5.62
N TYR A 562 -31.69 35.10 6.53
CA TYR A 562 -30.74 34.01 6.32
C TYR A 562 -31.32 32.81 5.55
N ARG A 563 -32.63 32.79 5.24
CA ARG A 563 -33.30 31.72 4.48
C ARG A 563 -33.48 32.08 3.00
N ASN A 564 -32.40 32.47 2.35
CA ASN A 564 -32.40 32.93 0.95
C ASN A 564 -31.81 31.90 -0.05
N GLY A 565 -31.39 30.74 0.45
CA GLY A 565 -30.72 29.69 -0.32
C GLY A 565 -29.27 30.00 -0.68
N CYS A 566 -28.66 31.00 -0.05
CA CYS A 566 -27.27 31.38 -0.29
C CYS A 566 -26.39 31.07 0.94
N ILE A 567 -25.10 30.86 0.71
CA ILE A 567 -24.12 30.81 1.79
C ILE A 567 -24.10 32.19 2.47
N PRO A 568 -24.26 32.29 3.80
CA PRO A 568 -24.30 33.57 4.48
C PRO A 568 -22.93 34.26 4.43
N ALA A 569 -22.92 35.55 4.11
CA ALA A 569 -21.72 36.37 4.23
C ALA A 569 -21.39 36.65 5.69
N GLY A 570 -20.09 36.70 6.01
CA GLY A 570 -19.61 37.17 7.30
C GLY A 570 -18.32 36.52 7.76
N THR A 571 -17.70 37.14 8.75
CA THR A 571 -16.51 36.60 9.40
C THR A 571 -16.90 35.51 10.41
N ALA A 572 -16.33 34.32 10.26
CA ALA A 572 -16.47 33.25 11.25
C ALA A 572 -15.90 33.67 12.60
N SER A 573 -16.49 33.19 13.69
CA SER A 573 -16.05 33.51 15.04
C SER A 573 -14.59 33.07 15.28
N ALA A 574 -13.86 33.82 16.10
CA ALA A 574 -12.44 33.54 16.39
C ALA A 574 -12.21 32.11 16.90
N THR A 575 -13.16 31.55 17.66
CA THR A 575 -13.10 30.16 18.14
C THR A 575 -13.21 29.15 16.99
N VAL A 576 -14.03 29.42 15.98
CA VAL A 576 -14.16 28.57 14.79
C VAL A 576 -12.91 28.65 13.93
N VAL A 577 -12.39 29.85 13.71
CA VAL A 577 -11.14 30.07 12.96
C VAL A 577 -9.97 29.34 13.65
N GLU A 578 -9.80 29.48 14.97
CA GLU A 578 -8.75 28.77 15.72
C GLU A 578 -8.95 27.25 15.63
N ALA A 579 -10.18 26.74 15.79
CA ALA A 579 -10.47 25.31 15.71
C ALA A 579 -10.17 24.73 14.33
N ALA A 580 -10.58 25.43 13.26
CA ALA A 580 -10.30 25.04 11.88
C ALA A 580 -8.79 25.00 11.61
N GLN A 581 -8.08 26.07 11.98
CA GLN A 581 -6.63 26.16 11.81
C GLN A 581 -5.90 25.03 12.56
N GLN A 582 -6.26 24.75 13.82
CA GLN A 582 -5.64 23.66 14.57
C GLN A 582 -5.95 22.28 13.97
N ALA A 583 -7.16 22.06 13.47
CA ALA A 583 -7.51 20.81 12.80
C ALA A 583 -6.70 20.61 11.51
N VAL A 584 -6.59 21.64 10.67
CA VAL A 584 -5.81 21.60 9.43
C VAL A 584 -4.33 21.32 9.72
N LEU A 585 -3.73 22.04 10.67
CA LEU A 585 -2.32 21.85 11.01
C LEU A 585 -2.06 20.47 11.62
N ALA A 586 -2.92 19.98 12.52
CA ALA A 586 -2.78 18.65 13.11
C ALA A 586 -2.97 17.54 12.08
N PHE A 587 -3.90 17.70 11.13
CA PHE A 587 -4.10 16.78 10.03
C PHE A 587 -2.86 16.72 9.13
N GLU A 588 -2.31 17.87 8.73
CA GLU A 588 -1.12 17.98 7.89
C GLU A 588 0.09 17.28 8.54
N GLN A 589 0.25 17.39 9.87
CA GLN A 589 1.27 16.67 10.64
C GLN A 589 1.09 15.16 10.64
N ALA A 590 -0.15 14.70 10.80
CA ALA A 590 -0.47 13.28 10.76
C ALA A 590 -0.20 12.70 9.36
N MET A 591 -0.60 13.43 8.30
CA MET A 591 -0.34 13.03 6.92
C MET A 591 1.15 12.95 6.61
N TYR A 592 1.94 13.95 7.03
CA TYR A 592 3.39 13.94 6.82
C TYR A 592 4.08 12.69 7.39
N LYS A 593 3.53 12.08 8.44
CA LYS A 593 4.06 10.88 9.11
C LYS A 593 3.35 9.58 8.72
N PHE A 594 2.43 9.62 7.75
CA PHE A 594 1.57 8.48 7.38
C PHE A 594 0.74 7.93 8.55
N GLU A 595 0.30 8.78 9.48
CA GLU A 595 -0.51 8.42 10.65
C GLU A 595 -2.01 8.59 10.35
N THR A 596 -2.53 7.75 9.45
CA THR A 596 -3.91 7.85 8.94
C THR A 596 -4.98 7.82 10.04
N HIS A 597 -4.75 7.02 11.09
CA HIS A 597 -5.65 6.91 12.24
C HIS A 597 -5.71 8.21 13.04
N ARG A 598 -4.61 8.96 13.12
CA ARG A 598 -4.58 10.27 13.77
C ARG A 598 -5.22 11.34 12.90
N ALA A 599 -5.01 11.30 11.58
CA ALA A 599 -5.67 12.20 10.65
C ALA A 599 -7.21 12.07 10.73
N LEU A 600 -7.72 10.83 10.75
CA LEU A 600 -9.15 10.57 10.95
C LEU A 600 -9.64 10.99 12.34
N ALA A 601 -8.86 10.75 13.40
CA ALA A 601 -9.21 11.19 14.75
C ALA A 601 -9.34 12.73 14.87
N VAL A 602 -8.43 13.47 14.22
CA VAL A 602 -8.51 14.94 14.14
C VAL A 602 -9.83 15.37 13.48
N CYS A 603 -10.23 14.70 12.39
CA CYS A 603 -11.48 15.00 11.71
C CYS A 603 -12.71 14.67 12.57
N ASP A 604 -12.70 13.53 13.28
CA ASP A 604 -13.79 13.15 14.20
C ASP A 604 -13.98 14.19 15.30
N ASP A 605 -12.88 14.55 16.00
CA ASP A 605 -12.89 15.54 17.06
C ASP A 605 -13.38 16.91 16.55
N TYR A 606 -12.91 17.34 15.38
CA TYR A 606 -13.31 18.59 14.75
C TYR A 606 -14.81 18.62 14.41
N LEU A 607 -15.32 17.57 13.74
CA LEU A 607 -16.73 17.45 13.34
C LEU A 607 -17.68 17.38 14.54
N ARG A 608 -17.29 16.68 15.63
CA ARG A 608 -18.09 16.63 16.86
C ARG A 608 -18.13 17.99 17.55
N ALA A 609 -17.00 18.69 17.60
CA ALA A 609 -16.92 20.02 18.18
C ALA A 609 -17.74 21.05 17.38
N ALA A 610 -17.69 20.98 16.04
CA ALA A 610 -18.51 21.80 15.14
C ALA A 610 -20.01 21.60 15.38
N ASN A 611 -20.47 20.34 15.42
CA ASN A 611 -21.86 20.01 15.74
C ASN A 611 -22.29 20.56 17.11
N LYS A 612 -21.41 20.53 18.12
CA LYS A 612 -21.70 21.09 19.44
C LYS A 612 -21.84 22.62 19.36
N ARG A 613 -20.91 23.31 18.70
CA ARG A 613 -20.97 24.77 18.49
C ARG A 613 -22.24 25.18 17.77
N TRP A 614 -22.58 24.51 16.67
CA TRP A 614 -23.84 24.70 15.96
C TRP A 614 -25.06 24.51 16.86
N SER A 615 -25.12 23.41 17.61
CA SER A 615 -26.23 23.13 18.54
C SER A 615 -26.39 24.23 19.59
N ASP A 616 -25.30 24.68 20.18
CA ASP A 616 -25.34 25.68 21.25
C ASP A 616 -25.73 27.06 20.69
N ALA A 617 -25.15 27.46 19.56
CA ALA A 617 -25.41 28.75 18.90
C ALA A 617 -26.83 28.83 18.34
N SER A 618 -27.30 27.81 17.60
CA SER A 618 -28.66 27.78 17.06
C SER A 618 -29.73 27.78 18.15
N LYS A 619 -29.52 27.07 19.27
CA LYS A 619 -30.42 27.12 20.43
C LYS A 619 -30.42 28.48 21.12
N ALA A 620 -29.27 29.16 21.17
CA ALA A 620 -29.19 30.51 21.73
C ALA A 620 -29.96 31.51 20.84
N ALA A 621 -29.78 31.43 19.51
CA ALA A 621 -30.51 32.25 18.56
C ALA A 621 -32.03 32.05 18.66
N ASN A 622 -32.49 30.80 18.79
CA ASN A 622 -33.92 30.47 18.94
C ASN A 622 -34.57 30.97 20.26
N LYS A 623 -33.78 31.50 21.21
CA LYS A 623 -34.30 32.14 22.43
C LYS A 623 -34.45 33.66 22.29
N LEU A 624 -34.00 34.22 21.18
CA LEU A 624 -34.13 35.64 20.85
C LEU A 624 -35.31 35.83 19.87
N GLU A 625 -35.71 37.08 19.65
CA GLU A 625 -36.75 37.44 18.67
C GLU A 625 -36.28 38.61 17.79
N GLY A 626 -36.84 38.71 16.58
CA GLY A 626 -36.56 39.81 15.63
C GLY A 626 -35.10 39.87 15.17
N GLU A 627 -34.59 41.09 14.97
CA GLU A 627 -33.24 41.34 14.46
C GLU A 627 -32.12 40.65 15.26
N PRO A 628 -32.10 40.65 16.61
CA PRO A 628 -31.12 39.89 17.38
C PRO A 628 -31.12 38.38 17.09
N ALA A 629 -32.31 37.78 16.86
CA ALA A 629 -32.41 36.36 16.51
C ALA A 629 -31.85 36.11 15.11
N ASN A 630 -32.17 36.97 14.15
CA ASN A 630 -31.68 36.89 12.78
C ASN A 630 -30.15 37.02 12.72
N ALA A 631 -29.57 38.00 13.43
CA ALA A 631 -28.13 38.17 13.51
C ALA A 631 -27.43 36.97 14.15
N ALA A 632 -27.96 36.46 15.27
CA ALA A 632 -27.37 35.31 15.97
C ALA A 632 -27.44 34.02 15.12
N MET A 633 -28.55 33.77 14.42
CA MET A 633 -28.68 32.62 13.54
C MET A 633 -27.79 32.74 12.31
N THR A 634 -27.67 33.94 11.73
CA THR A 634 -26.76 34.20 10.61
C THR A 634 -25.32 33.91 11.00
N GLN A 635 -24.85 34.40 12.16
CA GLN A 635 -23.50 34.09 12.65
C GLN A 635 -23.31 32.58 12.90
N ALA A 636 -24.31 31.89 13.46
CA ALA A 636 -24.24 30.45 13.67
C ALA A 636 -24.11 29.67 12.34
N LEU A 637 -24.75 30.16 11.27
CA LEU A 637 -24.64 29.58 9.93
C LEU A 637 -23.28 29.91 9.28
N VAL A 638 -22.78 31.15 9.38
CA VAL A 638 -21.42 31.51 8.91
C VAL A 638 -20.36 30.60 9.52
N ASP A 639 -20.44 30.40 10.83
CA ASP A 639 -19.57 29.49 11.58
C ASP A 639 -19.71 28.05 11.05
N ALA A 640 -20.94 27.53 10.95
CA ALA A 640 -21.19 26.16 10.52
C ALA A 640 -20.76 25.88 9.07
N PHE A 641 -20.97 26.81 8.13
CA PHE A 641 -20.53 26.68 6.75
C PHE A 641 -19.01 26.66 6.64
N THR A 642 -18.32 27.50 7.42
CA THR A 642 -16.85 27.50 7.49
C THR A 642 -16.33 26.15 7.99
N GLU A 643 -16.95 25.60 9.04
CA GLU A 643 -16.57 24.31 9.59
C GLU A 643 -16.87 23.15 8.65
N LEU A 644 -18.03 23.18 7.98
CA LEU A 644 -18.40 22.18 7.00
C LEU A 644 -17.42 22.17 5.83
N ARG A 645 -17.05 23.33 5.28
CA ARG A 645 -16.08 23.45 4.19
C ARG A 645 -14.75 22.81 4.58
N VAL A 646 -14.16 23.25 5.70
CA VAL A 646 -12.87 22.72 6.18
C VAL A 646 -12.95 21.22 6.46
N ALA A 647 -14.00 20.74 7.14
CA ALA A 647 -14.16 19.30 7.40
C ALA A 647 -14.30 18.49 6.11
N THR A 648 -14.95 19.04 5.09
CA THR A 648 -15.14 18.38 3.80
C THR A 648 -13.83 18.23 3.04
N VAL A 649 -12.96 19.25 3.08
CA VAL A 649 -11.62 19.15 2.49
C VAL A 649 -10.75 18.13 3.23
N LEU A 650 -10.73 18.15 4.57
CA LEU A 650 -9.92 17.20 5.35
C LEU A 650 -10.38 15.75 5.19
N MET A 651 -11.69 15.52 5.04
CA MET A 651 -12.28 14.19 4.89
C MET A 651 -12.25 13.66 3.45
N HIS A 652 -11.96 14.49 2.44
CA HIS A 652 -12.06 14.12 1.02
C HIS A 652 -11.24 12.87 0.66
N GLY A 653 -9.98 12.81 1.09
CA GLY A 653 -9.17 11.61 0.84
C GLY A 653 -9.64 10.36 1.61
N ILE A 654 -10.38 10.51 2.70
CA ILE A 654 -10.86 9.42 3.55
C ILE A 654 -12.15 8.83 2.96
N VAL A 655 -13.14 9.69 2.68
CA VAL A 655 -14.50 9.35 2.22
C VAL A 655 -14.88 10.24 1.01
N PRO A 656 -14.31 9.95 -0.17
CA PRO A 656 -14.36 10.88 -1.29
C PRO A 656 -15.77 11.12 -1.82
N ALA A 657 -16.59 10.07 -1.98
CA ALA A 657 -17.88 10.18 -2.65
C ALA A 657 -18.86 11.10 -1.89
N GLY A 658 -18.96 10.95 -0.57
CA GLY A 658 -19.82 11.81 0.24
C GLY A 658 -19.27 13.23 0.37
N CYS A 659 -17.94 13.42 0.35
CA CYS A 659 -17.33 14.75 0.32
C CYS A 659 -17.55 15.47 -1.03
N GLU A 660 -17.39 14.77 -2.15
CA GLU A 660 -17.69 15.25 -3.50
C GLU A 660 -19.18 15.61 -3.63
N LEU A 661 -20.07 14.81 -3.05
CA LEU A 661 -21.50 15.12 -2.99
C LEU A 661 -21.78 16.37 -2.14
N ILE A 662 -21.08 16.57 -1.01
CA ILE A 662 -21.20 17.83 -0.25
C ILE A 662 -20.75 19.01 -1.10
N CYS A 663 -19.61 18.91 -1.79
CA CYS A 663 -19.12 19.94 -2.72
C CYS A 663 -20.14 20.24 -3.84
N GLU A 664 -20.79 19.20 -4.38
CA GLU A 664 -21.85 19.37 -5.38
C GLU A 664 -23.01 20.21 -4.84
N TYR A 665 -23.40 20.03 -3.58
CA TYR A 665 -24.48 20.81 -2.96
C TYR A 665 -24.05 22.21 -2.52
N PHE A 666 -22.76 22.41 -2.27
CA PHE A 666 -22.19 23.74 -2.19
C PHE A 666 -22.33 24.48 -3.53
N ASP A 667 -22.31 23.76 -4.67
CA ASP A 667 -22.30 24.30 -6.04
C ASP A 667 -20.99 25.03 -6.40
N PHE A 668 -19.88 24.57 -5.83
CA PHE A 668 -18.53 25.02 -6.19
C PHE A 668 -17.87 24.08 -7.22
N ASP A 669 -16.93 24.64 -7.98
CA ASP A 669 -15.98 23.83 -8.75
C ASP A 669 -15.16 22.93 -7.81
N PRO A 670 -15.12 21.60 -8.04
CA PRO A 670 -14.46 20.68 -7.13
C PRO A 670 -12.94 20.87 -7.06
N VAL A 671 -12.28 21.33 -8.13
CA VAL A 671 -10.83 21.56 -8.12
C VAL A 671 -10.51 22.72 -7.18
N ALA A 672 -11.26 23.82 -7.28
CA ALA A 672 -11.09 24.97 -6.39
C ALA A 672 -11.50 24.66 -4.94
N PHE A 673 -12.58 23.91 -4.73
CA PHE A 673 -13.11 23.58 -3.40
C PHE A 673 -12.16 22.73 -2.57
N PHE A 674 -11.57 21.69 -3.17
CA PHE A 674 -10.65 20.79 -2.48
C PHE A 674 -9.21 21.31 -2.44
N SER A 675 -8.87 22.35 -3.21
CA SER A 675 -7.53 22.92 -3.21
C SER A 675 -7.10 23.42 -1.83
N TRP A 676 -5.92 22.95 -1.39
CA TRP A 676 -5.31 23.40 -0.14
C TRP A 676 -4.80 24.84 -0.18
N ASP A 677 -4.72 25.47 -1.34
CA ASP A 677 -4.40 26.91 -1.43
C ASP A 677 -5.47 27.76 -0.72
N ASN A 678 -6.70 27.24 -0.65
CA ASN A 678 -7.85 27.91 -0.04
C ASN A 678 -8.21 27.37 1.36
N ILE A 679 -7.40 26.47 1.94
CA ILE A 679 -7.77 25.77 3.18
C ILE A 679 -7.88 26.70 4.40
N PHE A 680 -7.10 27.78 4.41
CA PHE A 680 -7.13 28.80 5.48
C PHE A 680 -7.96 30.03 5.14
N ALA A 681 -8.47 30.14 3.91
CA ALA A 681 -9.34 31.24 3.52
C ALA A 681 -10.64 31.20 4.35
N SER A 682 -11.20 32.35 4.68
CA SER A 682 -12.59 32.43 5.09
C SER A 682 -13.51 32.02 3.95
N THR A 683 -14.77 31.68 4.27
CA THR A 683 -15.76 31.34 3.24
C THR A 683 -16.00 32.52 2.30
N ASP A 684 -16.00 33.76 2.82
CA ASP A 684 -16.14 34.97 2.01
C ASP A 684 -14.96 35.15 1.06
N GLU A 685 -13.71 35.06 1.54
CA GLU A 685 -12.50 35.17 0.71
C GLU A 685 -12.46 34.08 -0.38
N PHE A 686 -12.94 32.88 -0.06
CA PHE A 686 -13.05 31.79 -1.04
C PHE A 686 -14.11 32.07 -2.11
N VAL A 687 -15.29 32.58 -1.73
CA VAL A 687 -16.33 32.98 -2.70
C VAL A 687 -15.82 34.12 -3.60
N GLU A 688 -15.13 35.10 -3.01
CA GLU A 688 -14.52 36.22 -3.75
C GLU A 688 -13.45 35.75 -4.74
N SER A 689 -12.63 34.76 -4.36
CA SER A 689 -11.58 34.23 -5.25
C SER A 689 -12.16 33.53 -6.50
N LEU A 690 -13.42 33.10 -6.44
CA LEU A 690 -14.18 32.55 -7.56
C LEU A 690 -14.88 33.64 -8.39
N GLY A 691 -14.74 34.92 -8.03
CA GLY A 691 -15.37 36.05 -8.72
C GLY A 691 -16.84 36.28 -8.33
N GLU A 692 -17.30 35.65 -7.25
CA GLU A 692 -18.66 35.80 -6.74
C GLU A 692 -18.70 36.74 -5.53
N LYS A 693 -19.89 37.29 -5.25
CA LYS A 693 -20.08 38.19 -4.11
C LYS A 693 -20.50 37.39 -2.87
N PRO A 694 -19.82 37.55 -1.72
CA PRO A 694 -20.24 36.92 -0.47
C PRO A 694 -21.71 37.19 -0.14
N GLY A 695 -22.43 36.16 0.28
CA GLY A 695 -23.87 36.23 0.57
C GLY A 695 -24.79 36.02 -0.65
N GLU A 696 -24.24 35.98 -1.86
CA GLU A 696 -25.01 35.80 -3.10
C GLU A 696 -24.81 34.42 -3.75
N HIS A 697 -23.73 33.70 -3.40
CA HIS A 697 -23.48 32.33 -3.88
C HIS A 697 -24.57 31.36 -3.40
N ARG A 698 -25.26 30.72 -4.35
CA ARG A 698 -26.45 29.89 -4.10
C ARG A 698 -26.08 28.42 -3.96
N VAL A 699 -26.50 27.79 -2.86
CA VAL A 699 -26.35 26.34 -2.67
C VAL A 699 -27.48 25.57 -3.36
N LYS A 700 -27.22 24.32 -3.73
CA LYS A 700 -28.29 23.46 -4.29
C LYS A 700 -29.33 23.12 -3.22
N PRO A 701 -30.64 23.15 -3.55
CA PRO A 701 -31.69 22.77 -2.61
C PRO A 701 -31.57 21.30 -2.18
N LEU A 702 -31.47 21.06 -0.88
CA LEU A 702 -31.34 19.72 -0.32
C LEU A 702 -32.73 19.03 -0.17
N PRO A 703 -32.93 17.80 -0.69
CA PRO A 703 -34.15 17.05 -0.46
C PRO A 703 -34.41 16.76 1.04
N PRO A 704 -35.66 16.52 1.47
CA PRO A 704 -35.94 16.12 2.84
C PRO A 704 -35.27 14.79 3.21
N ARG A 705 -34.70 14.70 4.41
CA ARG A 705 -34.04 13.48 4.94
C ARG A 705 -32.88 12.98 4.07
N PHE A 706 -32.10 13.90 3.52
CA PHE A 706 -30.95 13.56 2.68
C PHE A 706 -29.75 13.10 3.53
N ASP A 707 -29.09 12.03 3.10
CA ASP A 707 -27.86 11.51 3.68
C ASP A 707 -26.75 11.59 2.62
N PHE A 708 -25.70 12.37 2.90
CA PHE A 708 -24.49 12.40 2.08
C PHE A 708 -23.70 11.09 2.24
N PHE A 709 -23.74 10.53 3.46
CA PHE A 709 -23.18 9.24 3.81
C PHE A 709 -24.30 8.29 4.23
N SER A 710 -24.69 7.38 3.35
CA SER A 710 -25.78 6.43 3.61
C SER A 710 -25.28 5.19 4.36
N LYS A 711 -26.18 4.56 5.12
CA LYS A 711 -25.94 3.21 5.66
C LYS A 711 -26.13 2.19 4.54
N HIS A 712 -25.42 1.08 4.63
CA HIS A 712 -25.66 -0.06 3.74
C HIS A 712 -27.08 -0.61 3.96
N GLU A 713 -27.74 -1.12 2.91
CA GLU A 713 -29.13 -1.60 2.97
C GLU A 713 -29.33 -2.70 4.03
N SER A 714 -28.32 -3.55 4.24
CA SER A 714 -28.34 -4.61 5.26
C SER A 714 -28.37 -4.11 6.71
N GLN A 715 -28.25 -2.79 6.94
CA GLN A 715 -28.18 -2.18 8.27
C GLN A 715 -29.51 -1.58 8.74
N TYR A 716 -30.57 -1.65 7.91
CA TYR A 716 -31.91 -1.16 8.20
C TYR A 716 -32.80 -2.18 8.92
#